data_AF-A0AAW1H3M7-F1
#
_entry.id   AF-A0AAW1H3M7-F1
#
_cell.length_a   1.000
_cell.length_b   1.000
_cell.length_c   1.000
_cell.angle_alpha   90.00
_cell.angle_beta   90.00
_cell.angle_gamma   90.00
#
_symmetry.space_group_name_H-M   'P 1'
#
loop_
_entity.id
_entity.type
_entity.pdbx_description
1 polymer ?
#
loop_
_entity_poly.entity_id
_entity_poly.type
_entity_poly.pdbx_seq_one_letter_code
_entity_poly.pdbx_strand_id
1 'polypeptide(L)'
;MANTSSSKTERKDFSTAILDRKRSPNRLVVDESIDDDNSIVALNPNVMEKLDLFRGDTLLLKGKKRRDTICVLIADEKCEESKIRMNKVVRSNLRVRLGDVVSVHQCLNIKYANRVHVLPVDDTIEGVTGNLFQSYLKPYFMDAYRPIRKGDLFLVRGGMRSVEFKVVETDPSEYCIVSPDTEIFCEGEPIRREDEENKLDEIGYDDIGGMRKQMAQIRELVELPLRHPKLFKAIGVKPPKGILMYGPPGTGKTLFARAVANETGAFFLLINGPEIMSKMAGESESNLRKAFEEAEKNAPAIIFIDEIDSIAPKRDKTNGEVEKRIVSQLLTLMDGLKSRAHVIVMGATNRPNSIDPALRRFGRFDREIDVGVPDEVGRLEILHIHTKNMKLAPDVNLEKVAKETHGYVGADLAALCTEAALQCIREKMNVIDLEDDTIDAEVLNSMAVVNEHFQTALGSTNPSALRETVVEIPNCSWDDIGGLGNVKRELQETVQYPVEHPEKFEKFGMSPSKGVLVYGPPGCGKTLLAKAIAHECQANFISIKGPELLTMWFGESEANVREIFDKARQSAPCVLFFDELDSIATQRGNSVGDAGGGADRVLNQLLTEMDGMNSKKMVFVIGATNRPDIIDPALLRPGRLDQLIYIPLPDHKSRLQIFKARLRKSPVSKDVDLNALAHYTNGFSGADITEICQRACKFAIREDIEKGIERKRKRDENPECMDEDDTDNVHEIKAAHFEDAMKYARRSVSDADIVKYQGFAQTLQQSRGFGTEFRFNNQTSSNDTAVAPDAFAQTDANDDELYD
;
A
#
# COMPACT_ATOMS: atom_id res chain seq x y z
N MET A 1 -1.53 17.99 -59.77
CA MET A 1 -1.90 16.79 -58.98
C MET A 1 -1.40 17.02 -57.58
N ALA A 2 -2.31 17.39 -56.67
CA ALA A 2 -2.02 17.76 -55.29
C ALA A 2 -2.14 16.51 -54.41
N ASN A 3 -1.08 16.18 -53.67
CA ASN A 3 -1.13 15.17 -52.61
C ASN A 3 -1.59 15.82 -51.31
N THR A 4 -2.85 15.59 -50.97
CA THR A 4 -3.44 15.83 -49.66
C THR A 4 -2.95 14.77 -48.67
N SER A 5 -1.91 15.09 -47.89
CA SER A 5 -1.63 14.40 -46.62
C SER A 5 -2.32 15.16 -45.50
N SER A 6 -3.40 14.58 -44.98
CA SER A 6 -4.16 15.09 -43.83
C SER A 6 -3.27 15.28 -42.61
N SER A 7 -2.99 16.53 -42.24
CA SER A 7 -2.45 16.87 -40.93
C SER A 7 -3.50 16.54 -39.88
N LYS A 8 -3.31 15.46 -39.12
CA LYS A 8 -4.04 15.24 -37.87
C LYS A 8 -3.73 16.42 -36.96
N THR A 9 -4.71 17.27 -36.73
CA THR A 9 -4.68 18.30 -35.71
C THR A 9 -4.56 17.60 -34.36
N GLU A 10 -3.36 17.52 -33.82
CA GLU A 10 -3.14 17.20 -32.41
C GLU A 10 -3.95 18.21 -31.59
N ARG A 11 -4.89 17.71 -30.78
CA ARG A 11 -5.57 18.52 -29.76
C ARG A 11 -4.49 19.03 -28.82
N LYS A 12 -4.13 20.31 -28.92
CA LYS A 12 -3.29 20.96 -27.91
C LYS A 12 -3.98 20.83 -26.56
N ASP A 13 -3.32 20.15 -25.64
CA ASP A 13 -3.76 20.05 -24.25
C ASP A 13 -3.54 21.41 -23.57
N PHE A 14 -4.63 22.14 -23.32
CA PHE A 14 -4.58 23.49 -22.75
C PHE A 14 -4.30 23.49 -21.24
N SER A 15 -4.19 22.32 -20.60
CA SER A 15 -3.82 22.18 -19.19
C SER A 15 -2.39 22.65 -18.89
N THR A 16 -1.50 22.65 -19.87
CA THR A 16 -0.07 23.03 -19.73
C THR A 16 0.27 24.42 -20.30
N ALA A 17 -0.68 25.09 -20.94
CA ALA A 17 -0.48 26.40 -21.58
C ALA A 17 -0.11 27.54 -20.60
N ILE A 18 -0.28 27.33 -19.29
CA ILE A 18 0.11 28.24 -18.21
C ILE A 18 1.64 28.39 -18.05
N LEU A 19 2.42 27.43 -18.55
CA LEU A 19 3.88 27.38 -18.42
C LEU A 19 4.60 28.28 -19.45
N ASP A 20 3.96 28.59 -20.58
CA ASP A 20 4.53 29.42 -21.64
C ASP A 20 4.39 30.92 -21.33
N ARG A 21 5.19 31.41 -20.38
CA ARG A 21 5.50 32.84 -20.28
C ARG A 21 6.80 33.11 -21.03
N LYS A 22 6.84 34.15 -21.88
CA LYS A 22 8.09 34.77 -22.35
C LYS A 22 8.88 35.27 -21.12
N ARG A 23 9.71 34.39 -20.57
CA ARG A 23 10.67 34.70 -19.50
C ARG A 23 12.06 34.75 -20.11
N SER A 24 12.93 35.56 -19.54
CA SER A 24 14.34 35.50 -19.86
C SER A 24 14.84 34.06 -19.62
N PRO A 25 15.69 33.51 -20.50
CA PRO A 25 16.08 32.09 -20.44
C PRO A 25 16.75 31.70 -19.12
N ASN A 26 17.27 32.69 -18.39
CA ASN A 26 17.94 32.52 -17.10
C ASN A 26 16.98 32.48 -15.89
N ARG A 27 15.66 32.55 -16.07
CA ARG A 27 14.68 32.52 -14.97
C ARG A 27 13.90 31.22 -14.96
N LEU A 28 14.22 30.36 -14.01
CA LEU A 28 13.69 29.01 -13.90
C LEU A 28 12.85 28.83 -12.64
N VAL A 29 11.89 27.92 -12.69
CA VAL A 29 11.03 27.57 -11.57
C VAL A 29 11.68 26.47 -10.74
N VAL A 30 11.75 26.65 -9.43
CA VAL A 30 12.32 25.67 -8.50
C VAL A 30 11.45 24.42 -8.45
N ASP A 31 12.07 23.28 -8.67
CA ASP A 31 11.47 21.94 -8.61
C ASP A 31 12.30 21.02 -7.71
N GLU A 32 11.72 19.88 -7.36
CA GLU A 32 12.28 18.91 -6.42
C GLU A 32 13.44 18.12 -7.05
N SER A 33 14.55 17.96 -6.32
CA SER A 33 15.67 17.14 -6.77
C SER A 33 15.45 15.66 -6.45
N ILE A 34 15.91 14.80 -7.36
CA ILE A 34 15.99 13.35 -7.13
C ILE A 34 17.29 13.01 -6.40
N ASP A 35 18.33 13.82 -6.63
CA ASP A 35 19.62 13.72 -5.96
C ASP A 35 19.61 14.56 -4.68
N ASP A 36 20.21 14.01 -3.62
CA ASP A 36 20.24 14.58 -2.27
C ASP A 36 21.56 15.31 -1.98
N ASP A 37 22.43 15.47 -2.99
CA ASP A 37 23.66 16.23 -2.84
C ASP A 37 23.37 17.74 -2.64
N ASN A 38 23.95 18.31 -1.58
CA ASN A 38 23.74 19.70 -1.17
C ASN A 38 24.30 20.74 -2.15
N SER A 39 25.26 20.36 -3.00
CA SER A 39 26.01 21.27 -3.85
C SER A 39 25.60 21.17 -5.32
N ILE A 40 24.60 20.36 -5.66
CA ILE A 40 24.24 20.02 -7.04
C ILE A 40 22.88 20.62 -7.40
N VAL A 41 22.78 21.12 -8.63
CA VAL A 41 21.52 21.48 -9.28
C VAL A 41 21.42 20.88 -10.67
N ALA A 42 20.22 20.45 -11.06
CA ALA A 42 19.99 19.80 -12.34
C ALA A 42 19.15 20.66 -13.29
N LEU A 43 19.56 20.71 -14.55
CA LEU A 43 18.84 21.38 -15.65
C LEU A 43 18.65 20.43 -16.83
N ASN A 44 17.62 20.72 -17.64
CA ASN A 44 17.43 20.06 -18.92
C ASN A 44 18.58 20.43 -19.89
N PRO A 45 19.16 19.46 -20.62
CA PRO A 45 20.21 19.71 -21.62
C PRO A 45 19.89 20.85 -22.61
N ASN A 46 18.63 20.95 -23.07
CA ASN A 46 18.20 22.01 -23.99
C ASN A 46 18.31 23.41 -23.38
N VAL A 47 18.13 23.53 -22.06
CA VAL A 47 18.26 24.80 -21.33
C VAL A 47 19.73 25.13 -21.11
N MET A 48 20.56 24.11 -20.88
CA MET A 48 22.01 24.27 -20.78
C MET A 48 22.59 24.83 -22.07
N GLU A 49 22.20 24.30 -23.23
CA GLU A 49 22.59 24.82 -24.54
C GLU A 49 22.11 26.27 -24.75
N LYS A 50 20.87 26.60 -24.35
CA LYS A 50 20.34 27.98 -24.47
C LYS A 50 21.09 29.00 -23.60
N LEU A 51 21.74 28.55 -22.52
CA LEU A 51 22.46 29.37 -21.56
C LEU A 51 23.98 29.29 -21.70
N ASP A 52 24.48 28.56 -22.71
CA ASP A 52 25.91 28.25 -22.91
C ASP A 52 26.58 27.65 -21.65
N LEU A 53 25.88 26.75 -20.97
CA LEU A 53 26.34 26.05 -19.76
C LEU A 53 26.74 24.61 -20.06
N PHE A 54 27.81 24.13 -19.43
CA PHE A 54 28.30 22.76 -19.56
C PHE A 54 28.14 21.96 -18.26
N ARG A 55 28.14 20.63 -18.38
CA ARG A 55 28.12 19.74 -17.21
C ARG A 55 29.38 19.96 -16.38
N GLY A 56 29.19 20.19 -15.07
CA GLY A 56 30.28 20.49 -14.14
C GLY A 56 30.55 21.99 -13.96
N ASP A 57 29.90 22.86 -14.73
CA ASP A 57 30.02 24.30 -14.53
C ASP A 57 29.47 24.72 -13.17
N THR A 58 30.09 25.72 -12.58
CA THR A 58 29.61 26.31 -11.33
C THR A 58 28.68 27.47 -11.59
N LEU A 59 27.50 27.41 -10.98
CA LEU A 59 26.41 28.37 -11.16
C LEU A 59 26.25 29.23 -9.92
N LEU A 60 26.08 30.54 -10.13
CA LEU A 60 25.60 31.48 -9.14
C LEU A 60 24.07 31.56 -9.24
N LEU A 61 23.39 31.03 -8.23
CA LEU A 61 21.94 31.07 -8.12
C LEU A 61 21.54 32.26 -7.26
N LYS A 62 20.59 33.08 -7.73
CA LYS A 62 20.03 34.18 -6.93
C LYS A 62 18.56 33.93 -6.64
N GLY A 63 18.22 33.99 -5.36
CA GLY A 63 16.89 33.71 -4.82
C GLY A 63 16.17 34.97 -4.33
N LYS A 64 15.31 34.79 -3.32
CA LYS A 64 14.58 35.89 -2.69
C LYS A 64 15.46 36.58 -1.64
N LYS A 65 14.99 37.73 -1.12
CA LYS A 65 15.66 38.52 -0.07
C LYS A 65 17.15 38.85 -0.36
N ARG A 66 17.54 38.92 -1.65
CA ARG A 66 18.93 39.14 -2.09
C ARG A 66 19.92 38.09 -1.57
N ARG A 67 19.44 36.87 -1.31
CA ARG A 67 20.28 35.71 -1.04
C ARG A 67 20.69 35.03 -2.35
N ASP A 68 21.88 34.48 -2.35
CA ASP A 68 22.50 33.80 -3.47
C ASP A 68 23.38 32.65 -2.94
N THR A 69 23.61 31.63 -3.76
CA THR A 69 24.44 30.48 -3.41
C THR A 69 25.11 29.96 -4.67
N ILE A 70 26.09 29.08 -4.49
CA ILE A 70 26.83 28.49 -5.60
C ILE A 70 26.64 26.99 -5.61
N CYS A 71 26.34 26.44 -6.79
CA CYS A 71 26.14 25.01 -6.99
C CYS A 71 26.79 24.53 -8.29
N VAL A 72 27.08 23.24 -8.38
CA VAL A 72 27.56 22.55 -9.58
C VAL A 72 26.37 22.12 -10.43
N LEU A 73 26.48 22.32 -11.75
CA LEU A 73 25.45 21.94 -12.70
C LEU A 73 25.59 20.49 -13.18
N ILE A 74 24.50 19.74 -13.13
CA ILE A 74 24.33 18.46 -13.80
C ILE A 74 23.20 18.50 -14.83
N ALA A 75 23.28 17.61 -15.82
CA ALA A 75 22.25 17.44 -16.83
C ALA A 75 21.21 16.39 -16.37
N ASP A 76 19.92 16.70 -16.50
CA ASP A 76 18.82 15.79 -16.24
C ASP A 76 17.76 15.86 -17.35
N GLU A 77 17.65 14.77 -18.11
CA GLU A 77 16.69 14.64 -19.23
C GLU A 77 15.23 14.62 -18.78
N LYS A 78 14.96 14.19 -17.54
CA LYS A 78 13.59 14.13 -16.98
C LYS A 78 13.13 15.49 -16.45
N CYS A 79 14.02 16.48 -16.40
CA CYS A 79 13.68 17.83 -15.96
C CYS A 79 12.96 18.60 -17.07
N GLU A 80 11.89 19.33 -16.75
CA GLU A 80 11.21 20.20 -17.71
C GLU A 80 12.07 21.44 -18.03
N GLU A 81 12.01 21.95 -19.27
CA GLU A 81 12.80 23.11 -19.70
C GLU A 81 12.55 24.40 -18.89
N SER A 82 11.39 24.52 -18.24
CA SER A 82 11.05 25.71 -17.44
C SER A 82 11.52 25.64 -15.98
N LYS A 83 12.10 24.50 -15.57
CA LYS A 83 12.37 24.15 -14.18
C LYS A 83 13.85 23.96 -13.90
N ILE A 84 14.21 24.07 -12.62
CA ILE A 84 15.53 23.75 -12.07
C ILE A 84 15.35 22.90 -10.82
N ARG A 85 16.01 21.75 -10.76
CA ARG A 85 15.93 20.85 -9.61
C ARG A 85 17.02 21.16 -8.62
N MET A 86 16.65 21.32 -7.35
CA MET A 86 17.58 21.60 -6.25
C MET A 86 17.07 21.04 -4.92
N ASN A 87 18.00 20.63 -4.06
CA ASN A 87 17.70 20.05 -2.75
C ASN A 87 17.21 21.12 -1.74
N LYS A 88 16.57 20.69 -0.65
CA LYS A 88 16.08 21.50 0.48
C LYS A 88 17.15 22.45 1.02
N VAL A 89 18.41 22.01 1.12
CA VAL A 89 19.54 22.83 1.58
C VAL A 89 19.74 24.06 0.68
N VAL A 90 19.81 23.86 -0.64
CA VAL A 90 19.95 24.94 -1.63
C VAL A 90 18.75 25.88 -1.58
N ARG A 91 17.53 25.32 -1.48
CA ARG A 91 16.29 26.11 -1.34
C ARG A 91 16.29 26.96 -0.08
N SER A 92 16.74 26.39 1.03
CA SER A 92 16.87 27.07 2.32
C SER A 92 17.84 28.24 2.22
N ASN A 93 19.06 28.02 1.69
CA ASN A 93 20.07 29.07 1.52
C ASN A 93 19.56 30.23 0.64
N LEU A 94 18.84 29.92 -0.44
CA LEU A 94 18.23 30.90 -1.34
C LEU A 94 16.94 31.56 -0.79
N ARG A 95 16.43 31.06 0.33
CA ARG A 95 15.14 31.45 0.94
C ARG A 95 13.98 31.37 -0.06
N VAL A 96 13.98 30.29 -0.84
CA VAL A 96 12.95 29.96 -1.84
C VAL A 96 12.24 28.66 -1.47
N ARG A 97 11.01 28.51 -1.93
CA ARG A 97 10.20 27.29 -1.80
C ARG A 97 10.00 26.67 -3.19
N LEU A 98 9.49 25.44 -3.27
CA LEU A 98 9.09 24.84 -4.54
C LEU A 98 8.12 25.77 -5.30
N GLY A 99 8.23 25.85 -6.63
CA GLY A 99 7.41 26.73 -7.47
C GLY A 99 7.85 28.20 -7.51
N ASP A 100 8.81 28.62 -6.68
CA ASP A 100 9.40 29.96 -6.78
C ASP A 100 10.32 30.10 -8.00
N VAL A 101 10.62 31.35 -8.38
CA VAL A 101 11.51 31.63 -9.52
C VAL A 101 12.88 32.04 -9.00
N VAL A 102 13.91 31.39 -9.53
CA VAL A 102 15.32 31.72 -9.30
C VAL A 102 15.97 32.19 -10.59
N SER A 103 17.02 33.02 -10.46
CA SER A 103 17.85 33.40 -11.61
C SER A 103 19.19 32.68 -11.58
N VAL A 104 19.55 32.09 -12.72
CA VAL A 104 20.77 31.32 -12.92
C VAL A 104 21.80 32.15 -13.68
N HIS A 105 23.04 32.17 -13.19
CA HIS A 105 24.16 32.83 -13.83
C HIS A 105 25.40 31.94 -13.80
N GLN A 106 26.17 31.87 -14.89
CA GLN A 106 27.46 31.18 -14.89
C GLN A 106 28.48 31.95 -14.04
N CYS A 107 29.28 31.24 -13.24
CA CYS A 107 30.34 31.84 -12.43
C CYS A 107 31.71 31.40 -12.98
N LEU A 108 32.35 32.28 -13.77
CA LEU A 108 33.54 31.93 -14.56
C LEU A 108 34.89 32.10 -13.83
N ASN A 109 34.92 32.51 -12.55
CA ASN A 109 36.17 32.81 -11.83
C ASN A 109 36.08 32.44 -10.34
N ILE A 110 35.87 31.16 -10.02
CA ILE A 110 35.90 30.70 -8.63
C ILE A 110 37.33 30.29 -8.26
N LYS A 111 37.80 30.78 -7.12
CA LYS A 111 39.11 30.44 -6.56
C LYS A 111 38.99 29.24 -5.62
N TYR A 112 40.05 28.46 -5.55
CA TYR A 112 40.21 27.49 -4.47
C TYR A 112 40.34 28.21 -3.13
N ALA A 113 39.72 27.64 -2.11
CA ALA A 113 39.77 28.16 -0.75
C ALA A 113 41.14 27.87 -0.13
N ASN A 114 41.74 28.87 0.52
CA ASN A 114 42.89 28.65 1.38
C ASN A 114 42.42 28.17 2.75
N ARG A 115 41.41 28.87 3.30
CA ARG A 115 40.85 28.65 4.63
C ARG A 115 39.33 28.76 4.62
N VAL A 116 38.69 27.85 5.36
CA VAL A 116 37.25 27.84 5.54
C VAL A 116 36.96 27.66 7.03
N HIS A 117 36.15 28.55 7.61
CA HIS A 117 35.67 28.44 8.98
C HIS A 117 34.21 28.02 8.98
N VAL A 118 33.93 26.86 9.58
CA VAL A 118 32.60 26.26 9.69
C VAL A 118 32.30 25.98 11.15
N LEU A 119 31.09 26.30 11.59
CA LEU A 119 30.63 26.00 12.94
C LEU A 119 29.34 25.18 12.91
N PRO A 120 29.19 24.21 13.82
CA PRO A 120 27.96 23.45 13.94
C PRO A 120 26.84 24.29 14.53
N VAL A 121 25.61 23.89 14.24
CA VAL A 121 24.41 24.47 14.84
C VAL A 121 24.06 23.74 16.14
N ASP A 122 23.76 24.48 17.19
CA ASP A 122 23.63 23.97 18.57
C ASP A 122 22.59 22.86 18.74
N ASP A 123 21.39 23.03 18.17
CA ASP A 123 20.31 22.04 18.22
C ASP A 123 20.67 20.69 17.54
N THR A 124 21.53 20.71 16.52
CA THR A 124 21.91 19.50 15.79
C THR A 124 22.97 18.64 16.48
N ILE A 125 23.70 19.20 17.46
CA ILE A 125 24.82 18.52 18.13
C ILE A 125 24.53 18.10 19.57
N GLU A 126 23.35 18.42 20.13
CA GLU A 126 22.99 18.05 21.51
C GLU A 126 23.14 16.53 21.75
N GLY A 127 24.09 16.12 22.59
CA GLY A 127 24.35 14.71 22.92
C GLY A 127 25.43 14.00 22.09
N VAL A 128 26.08 14.69 21.15
CA VAL A 128 27.26 14.17 20.42
C VAL A 128 28.52 14.87 20.92
N THR A 129 29.51 14.10 21.32
CA THR A 129 30.85 14.58 21.70
C THR A 129 31.91 13.94 20.78
N GLY A 130 33.10 14.54 20.73
CA GLY A 130 34.21 14.06 19.90
C GLY A 130 34.58 14.99 18.73
N ASN A 131 35.42 14.49 17.83
CA ASN A 131 35.99 15.30 16.75
C ASN A 131 35.06 15.38 15.54
N LEU A 132 34.15 16.35 15.55
CA LEU A 132 33.17 16.60 14.46
C LEU A 132 33.85 16.78 13.09
N PHE A 133 35.07 17.32 13.06
CA PHE A 133 35.81 17.51 11.82
C PHE A 133 36.16 16.18 11.15
N GLN A 134 36.69 15.20 11.90
CA GLN A 134 37.03 13.90 11.33
C GLN A 134 35.80 13.09 10.97
N SER A 135 34.76 13.15 11.79
CA SER A 135 33.56 12.31 11.64
C SER A 135 32.60 12.79 10.54
N TYR A 136 32.46 14.10 10.35
CA TYR A 136 31.49 14.68 9.41
C TYR A 136 32.16 15.45 8.28
N LEU A 137 32.97 16.47 8.60
CA LEU A 137 33.47 17.41 7.60
C LEU A 137 34.48 16.77 6.64
N LYS A 138 35.39 15.94 7.14
CA LYS A 138 36.43 15.32 6.32
C LYS A 138 35.86 14.39 5.23
N PRO A 139 34.96 13.43 5.53
CA PRO A 139 34.29 12.63 4.50
C PRO A 139 33.48 13.47 3.51
N TYR A 140 32.85 14.56 3.98
CA TYR A 140 31.99 15.40 3.16
C TYR A 140 32.75 16.19 2.07
N PHE A 141 33.95 16.68 2.39
CA PHE A 141 34.78 17.46 1.47
C PHE A 141 35.83 16.63 0.71
N MET A 142 36.06 15.37 1.10
CA MET A 142 37.04 14.49 0.45
C MET A 142 36.71 14.27 -1.03
N ASP A 143 37.63 14.65 -1.91
CA ASP A 143 37.57 14.51 -3.38
C ASP A 143 36.30 15.09 -4.06
N ALA A 144 35.54 15.91 -3.35
CA ALA A 144 34.25 16.39 -3.82
C ALA A 144 34.29 17.76 -4.52
N TYR A 145 35.37 18.54 -4.34
CA TYR A 145 35.55 19.89 -4.92
C TYR A 145 34.30 20.78 -4.79
N ARG A 146 33.68 20.76 -3.60
CA ARG A 146 32.38 21.41 -3.37
C ARG A 146 32.51 22.94 -3.38
N PRO A 147 31.70 23.66 -4.17
CA PRO A 147 31.58 25.10 -4.03
C PRO A 147 30.79 25.43 -2.77
N ILE A 148 31.29 26.37 -1.99
CA ILE A 148 30.63 26.89 -0.80
C ILE A 148 30.63 28.42 -0.81
N ARG A 149 29.71 29.01 -0.05
CA ARG A 149 29.62 30.45 0.16
C ARG A 149 29.56 30.79 1.64
N LYS A 150 30.16 31.93 2.00
CA LYS A 150 30.00 32.55 3.31
C LYS A 150 28.52 32.76 3.64
N GLY A 151 28.08 32.20 4.78
CA GLY A 151 26.71 32.27 5.29
C GLY A 151 25.80 31.13 4.84
N ASP A 152 26.26 30.22 3.98
CA ASP A 152 25.47 29.04 3.60
C ASP A 152 25.43 28.01 4.74
N LEU A 153 24.29 27.36 4.85
CA LEU A 153 24.09 26.17 5.68
C LEU A 153 24.23 24.93 4.81
N PHE A 154 24.87 23.89 5.33
CA PHE A 154 24.89 22.58 4.69
C PHE A 154 24.73 21.47 5.73
N LEU A 155 24.06 20.40 5.29
CA LEU A 155 23.71 19.25 6.13
C LEU A 155 24.69 18.11 5.86
N VAL A 156 25.36 17.61 6.89
CA VAL A 156 26.21 16.42 6.78
C VAL A 156 25.58 15.29 7.58
N ARG A 157 25.46 14.11 6.95
CA ARG A 157 24.91 12.92 7.59
C ARG A 157 26.04 11.97 7.95
N GLY A 158 26.00 11.43 9.18
CA GLY A 158 27.03 10.56 9.73
C GLY A 158 26.61 10.01 11.09
N GLY A 159 26.95 8.75 11.37
CA GLY A 159 26.70 8.13 12.67
C GLY A 159 25.23 8.10 13.11
N MET A 160 24.31 7.71 12.22
CA MET A 160 22.86 7.67 12.50
C MET A 160 22.20 9.05 12.80
N ARG A 161 22.93 10.16 12.61
CA ARG A 161 22.46 11.53 12.86
C ARG A 161 22.82 12.47 11.71
N SER A 162 22.09 13.58 11.60
CA SER A 162 22.37 14.66 10.67
C SER A 162 22.80 15.90 11.45
N VAL A 163 23.95 16.47 11.10
CA VAL A 163 24.51 17.68 11.72
C VAL A 163 24.56 18.80 10.69
N GLU A 164 24.09 19.98 11.08
CA GLU A 164 24.15 21.17 10.23
C GLU A 164 25.35 22.03 10.56
N PHE A 165 25.99 22.53 9.52
CA PHE A 165 27.12 23.43 9.63
C PHE A 165 26.84 24.73 8.87
N LYS A 166 27.19 25.85 9.48
CA LYS A 166 27.14 27.18 8.86
C LYS A 166 28.55 27.59 8.48
N VAL A 167 28.73 28.02 7.23
CA VAL A 167 29.98 28.62 6.77
C VAL A 167 30.08 30.03 7.32
N VAL A 168 30.93 30.23 8.31
CA VAL A 168 31.10 31.54 8.97
C VAL A 168 32.00 32.44 8.13
N GLU A 169 33.09 31.89 7.61
CA GLU A 169 34.08 32.66 6.86
C GLU A 169 34.80 31.82 5.80
N THR A 170 35.20 32.47 4.71
CA THR A 170 35.91 31.88 3.57
C THR A 170 37.01 32.84 3.08
N ASP A 171 38.19 32.31 2.79
CA ASP A 171 39.35 33.04 2.23
C ASP A 171 39.76 32.41 0.89
N PRO A 172 39.87 33.15 -0.24
CA PRO A 172 39.99 34.62 -0.40
C PRO A 172 38.75 35.39 -0.90
N SER A 173 37.62 34.73 -1.12
CA SER A 173 36.40 35.35 -1.64
C SER A 173 35.17 34.89 -0.88
N GLU A 174 34.06 35.62 -1.02
CA GLU A 174 32.77 35.25 -0.40
C GLU A 174 32.27 33.86 -0.83
N TYR A 175 32.75 33.37 -1.97
CA TYR A 175 32.50 32.02 -2.46
C TYR A 175 33.80 31.41 -2.98
N CYS A 176 33.99 30.12 -2.74
CA CYS A 176 35.22 29.40 -3.05
C CYS A 176 34.94 27.90 -3.23
N ILE A 177 35.87 27.19 -3.87
CA ILE A 177 35.83 25.72 -3.97
C ILE A 177 36.73 25.13 -2.90
N VAL A 178 36.20 24.18 -2.12
CA VAL A 178 36.99 23.43 -1.15
C VAL A 178 37.80 22.37 -1.89
N SER A 179 39.12 22.48 -1.83
CA SER A 179 40.08 21.53 -2.40
C SER A 179 40.70 20.67 -1.31
N PRO A 180 41.36 19.55 -1.64
CA PRO A 180 42.10 18.75 -0.66
C PRO A 180 43.18 19.54 0.11
N ASP A 181 43.69 20.64 -0.47
CA ASP A 181 44.71 21.51 0.13
C ASP A 181 44.12 22.61 1.05
N THR A 182 42.79 22.73 1.12
CA THR A 182 42.10 23.77 1.90
C THR A 182 42.13 23.46 3.40
N GLU A 183 42.55 24.42 4.23
CA GLU A 183 42.48 24.31 5.69
C GLU A 183 41.05 24.58 6.19
N ILE A 184 40.45 23.61 6.87
CA ILE A 184 39.09 23.71 7.42
C ILE A 184 39.17 23.84 8.94
N PHE A 185 38.67 24.95 9.48
CA PHE A 185 38.60 25.23 10.90
C PHE A 185 37.19 24.98 11.43
N CYS A 186 37.08 24.19 12.50
CA CYS A 186 35.82 23.86 13.18
C CYS A 186 35.84 24.24 14.67
N GLU A 187 36.77 25.11 15.08
CA GLU A 187 36.94 25.53 16.48
C GLU A 187 36.04 26.74 16.77
N GLY A 188 35.17 26.62 17.78
CA GLY A 188 34.29 27.69 18.24
C GLY A 188 33.06 27.17 19.00
N GLU A 189 32.31 28.09 19.61
CA GLU A 189 31.01 27.76 20.20
C GLU A 189 29.97 27.51 19.09
N PRO A 190 29.07 26.52 19.28
CA PRO A 190 27.98 26.24 18.35
C PRO A 190 27.08 27.46 18.12
N ILE A 191 26.59 27.62 16.89
CA ILE A 191 25.76 28.76 16.50
C ILE A 191 24.29 28.43 16.77
N ARG A 192 23.55 29.37 17.36
CA ARG A 192 22.09 29.32 17.47
C ARG A 192 21.42 29.63 16.13
N ARG A 193 20.43 28.83 15.75
CA ARG A 193 19.62 29.10 14.55
C ARG A 193 18.90 30.44 14.64
N GLU A 194 18.85 31.16 13.53
CA GLU A 194 17.95 32.29 13.38
C GLU A 194 16.49 31.78 13.19
N ASP A 195 15.48 32.52 13.67
CA ASP A 195 14.06 32.12 13.58
C ASP A 195 13.59 31.82 12.15
N GLU A 196 14.20 32.43 11.14
CA GLU A 196 13.91 32.14 9.72
C GLU A 196 14.54 30.85 9.22
N GLU A 197 15.66 30.42 9.80
CA GLU A 197 16.35 29.16 9.48
C GLU A 197 15.58 27.97 10.08
N ASN A 198 15.06 28.13 11.32
CA ASN A 198 14.18 27.16 11.97
C ASN A 198 12.93 26.82 11.14
N LYS A 199 12.29 27.83 10.53
CA LYS A 199 11.09 27.65 9.70
C LYS A 199 11.35 26.95 8.35
N LEU A 200 12.60 26.82 7.95
CA LEU A 200 12.99 26.16 6.71
C LEU A 200 13.40 24.71 6.94
N ASP A 201 13.79 24.34 8.17
CA ASP A 201 14.11 22.98 8.55
C ASP A 201 12.88 22.12 8.92
N GLU A 202 11.72 22.75 9.10
CA GLU A 202 10.47 22.02 9.33
C GLU A 202 10.14 21.02 8.20
N ILE A 203 9.29 20.04 8.53
CA ILE A 203 8.88 18.94 7.65
C ILE A 203 8.38 19.49 6.30
N GLY A 204 8.91 18.94 5.20
CA GLY A 204 8.56 19.33 3.83
C GLY A 204 7.99 18.17 3.01
N TYR A 205 7.81 18.37 1.69
CA TYR A 205 7.38 17.30 0.79
C TYR A 205 8.43 16.18 0.65
N ASP A 206 9.71 16.51 0.81
CA ASP A 206 10.83 15.56 0.71
C ASP A 206 10.81 14.49 1.84
N ASP A 207 10.02 14.74 2.90
CA ASP A 207 9.83 13.88 4.06
C ASP A 207 8.58 12.99 3.93
N ILE A 208 7.89 13.03 2.78
CA ILE A 208 6.66 12.28 2.52
C ILE A 208 6.85 11.32 1.34
N GLY A 209 6.73 10.02 1.62
CA GLY A 209 6.80 8.97 0.61
C GLY A 209 5.43 8.39 0.26
N GLY A 210 5.26 7.90 -0.97
CA GLY A 210 4.10 7.08 -1.37
C GLY A 210 2.79 7.82 -1.62
N MET A 211 2.77 9.16 -1.56
CA MET A 211 1.56 9.98 -1.72
C MET A 211 1.59 10.92 -2.94
N ARG A 212 2.27 10.55 -4.04
CA ARG A 212 2.47 11.44 -5.20
C ARG A 212 1.18 11.95 -5.84
N LYS A 213 0.17 11.08 -6.00
CA LYS A 213 -1.12 11.45 -6.60
C LYS A 213 -1.88 12.44 -5.71
N GLN A 214 -1.90 12.16 -4.41
CA GLN A 214 -2.52 13.00 -3.39
C GLN A 214 -1.81 14.35 -3.26
N MET A 215 -0.48 14.34 -3.32
CA MET A 215 0.37 15.55 -3.37
C MET A 215 -0.01 16.45 -4.55
N ALA A 216 -0.14 15.90 -5.75
CA ALA A 216 -0.51 16.68 -6.94
C ALA A 216 -1.88 17.36 -6.77
N GLN A 217 -2.87 16.65 -6.23
CA GLN A 217 -4.20 17.19 -5.97
C GLN A 217 -4.16 18.32 -4.93
N ILE A 218 -3.43 18.14 -3.83
CA ILE A 218 -3.32 19.18 -2.80
C ILE A 218 -2.55 20.40 -3.32
N ARG A 219 -1.45 20.23 -4.06
CA ARG A 219 -0.72 21.34 -4.68
C ARG A 219 -1.68 22.19 -5.53
N GLU A 220 -2.54 21.57 -6.33
CA GLU A 220 -3.56 22.32 -7.10
C GLU A 220 -4.59 23.03 -6.19
N LEU A 221 -5.13 22.32 -5.20
CA LEU A 221 -6.24 22.83 -4.38
C LEU A 221 -5.80 23.89 -3.37
N VAL A 222 -4.54 23.86 -2.92
CA VAL A 222 -4.04 24.66 -1.79
C VAL A 222 -2.98 25.66 -2.22
N GLU A 223 -2.00 25.24 -3.03
CA GLU A 223 -0.89 26.12 -3.42
C GLU A 223 -1.37 27.24 -4.34
N LEU A 224 -2.24 26.94 -5.32
CA LEU A 224 -2.75 27.93 -6.25
C LEU A 224 -3.53 29.06 -5.55
N PRO A 225 -4.49 28.79 -4.65
CA PRO A 225 -5.19 29.86 -3.93
C PRO A 225 -4.29 30.68 -3.00
N LEU A 226 -3.33 30.05 -2.33
CA LEU A 226 -2.47 30.71 -1.35
C LEU A 226 -1.36 31.54 -2.01
N ARG A 227 -0.74 31.03 -3.08
CA ARG A 227 0.34 31.74 -3.80
C ARG A 227 -0.17 32.73 -4.84
N HIS A 228 -1.32 32.46 -5.45
CA HIS A 228 -1.87 33.31 -6.50
C HIS A 228 -3.32 33.78 -6.23
N PRO A 229 -3.60 34.47 -5.11
CA PRO A 229 -4.95 35.01 -4.80
C PRO A 229 -5.58 35.84 -5.92
N LYS A 230 -4.76 36.60 -6.65
CA LYS A 230 -5.22 37.48 -7.74
C LYS A 230 -5.80 36.70 -8.92
N LEU A 231 -5.33 35.48 -9.17
CA LEU A 231 -5.80 34.61 -10.24
C LEU A 231 -7.27 34.22 -10.01
N PHE A 232 -7.59 33.74 -8.81
CA PHE A 232 -8.97 33.36 -8.43
C PHE A 232 -9.91 34.57 -8.43
N LYS A 233 -9.43 35.75 -8.02
CA LYS A 233 -10.21 36.99 -8.09
C LYS A 233 -10.55 37.39 -9.53
N ALA A 234 -9.63 37.18 -10.47
CA ALA A 234 -9.84 37.52 -11.88
C ALA A 234 -10.74 36.51 -12.61
N ILE A 235 -10.60 35.22 -12.30
CA ILE A 235 -11.37 34.13 -12.92
C ILE A 235 -12.81 34.06 -12.34
N GLY A 236 -13.03 34.57 -11.13
CA GLY A 236 -14.35 34.56 -10.48
C GLY A 236 -14.75 33.20 -9.91
N VAL A 237 -13.82 32.24 -9.87
CA VAL A 237 -14.02 30.93 -9.25
C VAL A 237 -13.67 31.02 -7.77
N LYS A 238 -14.53 30.45 -6.92
CA LYS A 238 -14.28 30.36 -5.48
C LYS A 238 -13.28 29.22 -5.22
N PRO A 239 -12.20 29.46 -4.45
CA PRO A 239 -11.31 28.38 -4.05
C PRO A 239 -12.05 27.39 -3.14
N PRO A 240 -11.61 26.12 -3.10
CA PRO A 240 -12.14 25.13 -2.17
C PRO A 240 -11.91 25.61 -0.73
N LYS A 241 -12.90 25.40 0.14
CA LYS A 241 -12.81 25.84 1.54
C LYS A 241 -12.33 24.71 2.46
N GLY A 242 -12.69 23.47 2.15
CA GLY A 242 -12.44 22.33 3.02
C GLY A 242 -11.96 21.10 2.26
N ILE A 243 -10.88 20.51 2.74
CA ILE A 243 -10.33 19.26 2.23
C ILE A 243 -10.43 18.20 3.33
N LEU A 244 -11.11 17.09 3.07
CA LEU A 244 -11.21 15.96 3.98
C LEU A 244 -10.29 14.84 3.50
N MET A 245 -9.30 14.50 4.32
CA MET A 245 -8.40 13.37 4.10
C MET A 245 -8.90 12.18 4.90
N TYR A 246 -9.06 11.03 4.24
CA TYR A 246 -9.46 9.80 4.89
C TYR A 246 -8.54 8.64 4.50
N GLY A 247 -8.47 7.63 5.37
CA GLY A 247 -7.69 6.42 5.14
C GLY A 247 -7.29 5.74 6.44
N PRO A 248 -6.61 4.59 6.42
CA PRO A 248 -6.20 3.88 7.63
C PRO A 248 -5.34 4.73 8.58
N PRO A 249 -5.32 4.42 9.89
CA PRO A 249 -4.39 5.07 10.81
C PRO A 249 -2.93 4.79 10.41
N GLY A 250 -2.04 5.74 10.67
CA GLY A 250 -0.61 5.59 10.38
C GLY A 250 -0.18 5.79 8.92
N THR A 251 -1.10 6.19 8.02
CA THR A 251 -0.74 6.55 6.62
C THR A 251 -0.10 7.93 6.48
N GLY A 252 0.01 8.71 7.57
CA GLY A 252 0.72 9.99 7.56
C GLY A 252 -0.13 11.22 7.23
N LYS A 253 -1.47 11.16 7.38
CA LYS A 253 -2.39 12.29 7.14
C LYS A 253 -1.98 13.59 7.85
N THR A 254 -1.61 13.50 9.12
CA THR A 254 -1.17 14.64 9.96
C THR A 254 0.18 15.21 9.49
N LEU A 255 1.12 14.33 9.14
CA LEU A 255 2.43 14.70 8.60
C LEU A 255 2.25 15.39 7.24
N PHE A 256 1.35 14.88 6.42
CA PHE A 256 1.03 15.43 5.11
C PHE A 256 0.47 16.86 5.19
N ALA A 257 -0.49 17.13 6.07
CA ALA A 257 -1.03 18.48 6.26
C ALA A 257 0.05 19.48 6.73
N ARG A 258 0.91 19.05 7.65
CA ARG A 258 1.99 19.88 8.19
C ARG A 258 2.99 20.26 7.09
N ALA A 259 3.41 19.30 6.28
CA ALA A 259 4.33 19.55 5.16
C ALA A 259 3.76 20.55 4.14
N VAL A 260 2.46 20.45 3.82
CA VAL A 260 1.79 21.37 2.89
C VAL A 260 1.82 22.80 3.44
N ALA A 261 1.58 22.98 4.74
CA ALA A 261 1.61 24.30 5.37
C ALA A 261 3.01 24.91 5.36
N ASN A 262 4.02 24.11 5.70
CA ASN A 262 5.40 24.55 5.73
C ASN A 262 5.91 24.92 4.32
N GLU A 263 5.56 24.13 3.30
CA GLU A 263 5.98 24.38 1.92
C GLU A 263 5.26 25.59 1.29
N THR A 264 4.00 25.80 1.66
CA THR A 264 3.24 26.99 1.22
C THR A 264 3.62 28.25 2.01
N GLY A 265 4.25 28.10 3.17
CA GLY A 265 4.57 29.20 4.09
C GLY A 265 3.34 29.80 4.76
N ALA A 266 2.23 29.05 4.81
CA ALA A 266 0.99 29.46 5.47
C ALA A 266 1.06 29.20 6.98
N PHE A 267 0.35 30.00 7.77
CA PHE A 267 0.22 29.75 9.21
C PHE A 267 -0.52 28.43 9.46
N PHE A 268 0.09 27.51 10.20
CA PHE A 268 -0.49 26.19 10.49
C PHE A 268 -1.09 26.14 11.89
N LEU A 269 -2.38 25.84 11.99
CA LEU A 269 -3.07 25.65 13.26
C LEU A 269 -3.61 24.23 13.37
N LEU A 270 -3.06 23.46 14.31
CA LEU A 270 -3.47 22.08 14.61
C LEU A 270 -4.57 22.09 15.68
N ILE A 271 -5.69 21.43 15.37
CA ILE A 271 -6.79 21.16 16.30
C ILE A 271 -6.92 19.65 16.43
N ASN A 272 -6.69 19.12 17.62
CA ASN A 272 -6.84 17.69 17.89
C ASN A 272 -8.25 17.38 18.39
N GLY A 273 -8.93 16.42 17.75
CA GLY A 273 -10.31 16.04 18.02
C GLY A 273 -10.62 15.78 19.50
N PRO A 274 -9.95 14.79 20.12
CA PRO A 274 -10.08 14.49 21.55
C PRO A 274 -9.79 15.66 22.48
N GLU A 275 -8.83 16.53 22.15
CA GLU A 275 -8.44 17.66 23.02
C GLU A 275 -9.54 18.73 23.13
N ILE A 276 -10.34 18.90 22.07
CA ILE A 276 -11.51 19.78 22.08
C ILE A 276 -12.63 19.16 22.91
N MET A 277 -12.82 17.84 22.85
CA MET A 277 -13.91 17.13 23.53
C MET A 277 -13.68 16.95 25.04
N SER A 278 -12.43 16.91 25.50
CA SER A 278 -12.10 16.69 26.92
C SER A 278 -12.30 17.92 27.83
N LYS A 279 -12.56 19.10 27.26
CA LYS A 279 -12.72 20.38 28.00
C LYS A 279 -14.16 20.60 28.45
N MET A 280 -14.38 21.42 29.46
CA MET A 280 -15.71 21.63 30.04
C MET A 280 -16.71 22.14 29.00
N ALA A 281 -17.99 21.78 29.15
CA ALA A 281 -19.06 22.18 28.23
C ALA A 281 -19.09 23.71 28.01
N GLY A 282 -18.99 24.14 26.75
CA GLY A 282 -18.90 25.56 26.34
C GLY A 282 -17.48 26.08 26.11
N GLU A 283 -16.48 25.50 26.79
CA GLU A 283 -15.06 25.81 26.55
C GLU A 283 -14.61 25.27 25.19
N SER A 284 -15.06 24.07 24.81
CA SER A 284 -14.83 23.46 23.49
C SER A 284 -15.32 24.35 22.34
N GLU A 285 -16.51 24.95 22.47
CA GLU A 285 -17.08 25.87 21.47
C GLU A 285 -16.29 27.18 21.39
N SER A 286 -15.89 27.72 22.55
CA SER A 286 -15.07 28.93 22.63
C SER A 286 -13.70 28.71 21.98
N ASN A 287 -13.08 27.57 22.24
CA ASN A 287 -11.77 27.22 21.69
C ASN A 287 -11.82 27.04 20.16
N LEU A 288 -12.86 26.37 19.63
CA LEU A 288 -13.07 26.30 18.19
C LEU A 288 -13.23 27.69 17.56
N ARG A 289 -13.98 28.58 18.20
CA ARG A 289 -14.15 29.96 17.70
C ARG A 289 -12.84 30.74 17.72
N LYS A 290 -12.10 30.69 18.83
CA LYS A 290 -10.78 31.34 18.95
C LYS A 290 -9.79 30.83 17.90
N ALA A 291 -9.77 29.53 17.66
CA ALA A 291 -8.90 28.92 16.66
C ALA A 291 -9.19 29.46 15.24
N PHE A 292 -10.46 29.54 14.84
CA PHE A 292 -10.84 30.11 13.54
C PHE A 292 -10.53 31.61 13.44
N GLU A 293 -10.75 32.38 14.51
CA GLU A 293 -10.41 33.81 14.56
C GLU A 293 -8.90 34.07 14.49
N GLU A 294 -8.10 33.23 15.15
CA GLU A 294 -6.64 33.31 15.11
C GLU A 294 -6.10 32.99 13.71
N ALA A 295 -6.62 31.96 13.07
CA ALA A 295 -6.26 31.62 11.69
C ALA A 295 -6.64 32.74 10.69
N GLU A 296 -7.79 33.40 10.88
CA GLU A 296 -8.20 34.54 10.03
C GLU A 296 -7.28 35.77 10.23
N LYS A 297 -6.77 35.99 11.45
CA LYS A 297 -5.81 37.07 11.74
C LYS A 297 -4.43 36.83 11.11
N ASN A 298 -4.00 35.56 11.06
CA ASN A 298 -2.69 35.16 10.56
C ASN A 298 -2.72 34.69 9.10
N ALA A 299 -3.76 35.03 8.34
CA ALA A 299 -3.92 34.62 6.95
C ALA A 299 -2.75 35.11 6.05
N PRO A 300 -2.26 34.30 5.10
CA PRO A 300 -2.73 32.97 4.68
C PRO A 300 -2.51 31.86 5.72
N ALA A 301 -3.55 31.05 5.99
CA ALA A 301 -3.52 30.03 7.05
C ALA A 301 -4.20 28.71 6.67
N ILE A 302 -3.75 27.62 7.27
CA ILE A 302 -4.33 26.27 7.18
C ILE A 302 -4.76 25.84 8.59
N ILE A 303 -6.05 25.59 8.77
CA ILE A 303 -6.60 24.97 9.98
C ILE A 303 -6.66 23.47 9.73
N PHE A 304 -5.91 22.68 10.48
CA PHE A 304 -5.93 21.22 10.37
C PHE A 304 -6.64 20.60 11.58
N ILE A 305 -7.74 19.91 11.35
CA ILE A 305 -8.54 19.20 12.34
C ILE A 305 -8.23 17.70 12.24
N ASP A 306 -7.45 17.20 13.20
CA ASP A 306 -7.16 15.76 13.29
C ASP A 306 -8.28 15.03 14.04
N GLU A 307 -8.51 13.77 13.69
CA GLU A 307 -9.58 12.93 14.24
C GLU A 307 -10.96 13.66 14.28
N ILE A 308 -11.34 14.24 13.14
CA ILE A 308 -12.59 15.01 13.04
C ILE A 308 -13.84 14.18 13.37
N ASP A 309 -13.78 12.86 13.24
CA ASP A 309 -14.84 11.95 13.64
C ASP A 309 -15.11 11.93 15.15
N SER A 310 -14.15 12.37 15.98
CA SER A 310 -14.36 12.58 17.42
C SER A 310 -15.14 13.86 17.72
N ILE A 311 -14.97 14.91 16.91
CA ILE A 311 -15.67 16.20 17.08
C ILE A 311 -17.05 16.16 16.42
N ALA A 312 -17.14 15.57 15.24
CA ALA A 312 -18.34 15.60 14.40
C ALA A 312 -18.81 14.22 13.92
N PRO A 313 -19.13 13.31 14.84
CA PRO A 313 -19.78 12.04 14.51
C PRO A 313 -21.23 12.24 14.00
N LYS A 314 -21.79 11.21 13.38
CA LYS A 314 -23.20 11.16 12.96
C LYS A 314 -24.14 11.43 14.13
N ARG A 315 -25.11 12.32 13.89
CA ARG A 315 -26.12 12.77 14.88
C ARG A 315 -26.93 11.63 15.50
N ASP A 316 -27.16 10.57 14.74
CA ASP A 316 -27.92 9.39 15.18
C ASP A 316 -27.14 8.53 16.17
N LYS A 317 -25.80 8.58 16.15
CA LYS A 317 -24.92 7.85 17.07
C LYS A 317 -24.56 8.66 18.32
N THR A 318 -24.73 9.99 18.29
CA THR A 318 -24.47 10.87 19.45
C THR A 318 -25.66 10.96 20.39
N ASN A 319 -25.46 10.51 21.62
CA ASN A 319 -26.43 10.64 22.70
C ASN A 319 -26.29 11.96 23.49
N GLY A 320 -25.14 12.66 23.37
CA GLY A 320 -24.87 13.90 24.08
C GLY A 320 -25.38 15.15 23.37
N GLU A 321 -26.12 16.02 24.08
CA GLU A 321 -26.55 17.32 23.55
C GLU A 321 -25.36 18.27 23.32
N VAL A 322 -24.32 18.18 24.15
CA VAL A 322 -23.08 18.97 24.03
C VAL A 322 -22.36 18.65 22.71
N GLU A 323 -22.26 17.37 22.35
CA GLU A 323 -21.61 16.93 21.10
C GLU A 323 -22.35 17.50 19.87
N LYS A 324 -23.69 17.43 19.87
CA LYS A 324 -24.53 18.00 18.79
C LYS A 324 -24.34 19.52 18.64
N ARG A 325 -24.13 20.24 19.75
CA ARG A 325 -23.82 21.68 19.72
C ARG A 325 -22.44 21.95 19.13
N ILE A 326 -21.42 21.18 19.51
CA ILE A 326 -20.07 21.29 18.95
C ILE A 326 -20.08 21.05 17.43
N VAL A 327 -20.78 20.01 16.96
CA VAL A 327 -20.96 19.78 15.51
C VAL A 327 -21.59 21.01 14.85
N SER A 328 -22.68 21.52 15.42
CA SER A 328 -23.41 22.68 14.87
C SER A 328 -22.55 23.95 14.85
N GLN A 329 -21.70 24.13 15.86
CA GLN A 329 -20.75 25.24 15.94
C GLN A 329 -19.68 25.12 14.85
N LEU A 330 -19.10 23.93 14.64
CA LEU A 330 -18.14 23.70 13.56
C LEU A 330 -18.76 23.96 12.18
N LEU A 331 -19.99 23.51 11.94
CA LEU A 331 -20.72 23.79 10.69
C LEU A 331 -20.88 25.30 10.46
N THR A 332 -21.22 26.04 11.53
CA THR A 332 -21.40 27.50 11.47
C THR A 332 -20.09 28.22 11.18
N LEU A 333 -18.98 27.76 11.78
CA LEU A 333 -17.64 28.32 11.52
C LEU A 333 -17.19 28.07 10.07
N MET A 334 -17.40 26.86 9.55
CA MET A 334 -17.10 26.51 8.15
C MET A 334 -17.91 27.35 7.14
N ASP A 335 -19.19 27.54 7.40
CA ASP A 335 -20.06 28.38 6.56
C ASP A 335 -19.68 29.86 6.66
N GLY A 336 -19.26 30.29 7.85
CA GLY A 336 -18.83 31.66 8.17
C GLY A 336 -17.50 32.07 7.54
N LEU A 337 -16.70 31.13 7.04
CA LEU A 337 -15.43 31.43 6.34
C LEU A 337 -15.70 32.26 5.09
N LYS A 338 -15.31 33.54 5.15
CA LYS A 338 -15.37 34.45 4.00
C LYS A 338 -14.32 34.02 2.98
N SER A 339 -14.68 33.97 1.69
CA SER A 339 -13.73 33.65 0.61
C SER A 339 -12.54 34.62 0.50
N ARG A 340 -12.57 35.76 1.21
CA ARG A 340 -11.48 36.75 1.27
C ARG A 340 -10.47 36.48 2.39
N ALA A 341 -10.77 35.58 3.33
CA ALA A 341 -9.92 35.33 4.49
C ALA A 341 -8.67 34.51 4.16
N HIS A 342 -8.56 33.91 2.96
CA HIS A 342 -7.41 33.06 2.58
C HIS A 342 -7.07 31.98 3.61
N VAL A 343 -8.11 31.39 4.21
CA VAL A 343 -8.02 30.27 5.16
C VAL A 343 -8.59 29.01 4.49
N ILE A 344 -7.86 27.91 4.59
CA ILE A 344 -8.28 26.58 4.14
C ILE A 344 -8.40 25.68 5.36
N VAL A 345 -9.47 24.88 5.43
CA VAL A 345 -9.67 23.88 6.49
C VAL A 345 -9.36 22.50 5.95
N MET A 346 -8.48 21.77 6.63
CA MET A 346 -8.16 20.39 6.34
C MET A 346 -8.66 19.52 7.49
N GLY A 347 -9.40 18.45 7.20
CA GLY A 347 -9.83 17.48 8.21
C GLY A 347 -9.20 16.12 7.93
N ALA A 348 -8.81 15.39 8.97
CA ALA A 348 -8.37 14.00 8.85
C ALA A 348 -9.30 13.05 9.62
N THR A 349 -9.61 11.91 9.02
CA THR A 349 -10.38 10.84 9.67
C THR A 349 -9.89 9.46 9.25
N ASN A 350 -10.09 8.47 10.11
CA ASN A 350 -9.91 7.07 9.73
C ASN A 350 -11.20 6.44 9.20
N ARG A 351 -12.36 7.04 9.49
CA ARG A 351 -13.69 6.48 9.22
C ARG A 351 -14.57 7.53 8.53
N PRO A 352 -14.54 7.66 7.19
CA PRO A 352 -15.35 8.67 6.49
C PRO A 352 -16.86 8.48 6.70
N ASN A 353 -17.28 7.26 7.05
CA ASN A 353 -18.68 6.91 7.32
C ASN A 353 -19.17 7.30 8.73
N SER A 354 -18.28 7.62 9.68
CA SER A 354 -18.67 8.05 11.03
C SER A 354 -18.97 9.55 11.10
N ILE A 355 -18.45 10.36 10.17
CA ILE A 355 -18.63 11.81 10.13
C ILE A 355 -20.08 12.20 9.79
N ASP A 356 -20.57 13.31 10.36
CA ASP A 356 -21.83 13.95 9.99
C ASP A 356 -21.86 14.27 8.47
N PRO A 357 -22.81 13.71 7.69
CA PRO A 357 -22.93 14.00 6.25
C PRO A 357 -23.08 15.49 5.92
N ALA A 358 -23.50 16.33 6.87
CA ALA A 358 -23.57 17.77 6.70
C ALA A 358 -22.20 18.40 6.45
N LEU A 359 -21.11 17.83 6.99
CA LEU A 359 -19.75 18.33 6.79
C LEU A 359 -19.24 18.09 5.36
N ARG A 360 -19.69 17.01 4.71
CA ARG A 360 -19.31 16.62 3.34
C ARG A 360 -20.08 17.36 2.24
N ARG A 361 -20.91 18.36 2.62
CA ARG A 361 -21.68 19.15 1.66
C ARG A 361 -20.83 20.22 1.01
N PHE A 362 -21.17 20.55 -0.23
CA PHE A 362 -20.52 21.60 -1.00
C PHE A 362 -20.47 22.93 -0.23
N GLY A 363 -19.29 23.56 -0.19
CA GLY A 363 -19.04 24.78 0.58
C GLY A 363 -18.43 24.55 1.98
N ARG A 364 -18.28 23.29 2.41
CA ARG A 364 -17.58 22.87 3.63
C ARG A 364 -16.41 21.97 3.23
N PHE A 365 -16.43 20.68 3.56
CA PHE A 365 -15.52 19.68 2.99
C PHE A 365 -16.05 19.24 1.62
N ASP A 366 -15.78 20.06 0.61
CA ASP A 366 -16.18 19.83 -0.78
C ASP A 366 -15.19 18.97 -1.55
N ARG A 367 -13.99 18.74 -1.00
CA ARG A 367 -12.97 17.85 -1.55
C ARG A 367 -12.64 16.74 -0.58
N GLU A 368 -12.58 15.53 -1.11
CA GLU A 368 -12.19 14.34 -0.36
C GLU A 368 -10.97 13.71 -1.01
N ILE A 369 -9.95 13.40 -0.22
CA ILE A 369 -8.70 12.81 -0.66
C ILE A 369 -8.48 11.50 0.08
N ASP A 370 -8.33 10.42 -0.68
CA ASP A 370 -8.04 9.10 -0.17
C ASP A 370 -6.52 8.94 0.07
N VAL A 371 -6.12 8.80 1.32
CA VAL A 371 -4.76 8.53 1.79
C VAL A 371 -4.69 7.07 2.24
N GLY A 372 -4.74 6.19 1.26
CA GLY A 372 -4.70 4.74 1.43
C GLY A 372 -3.32 4.20 1.83
N VAL A 373 -3.23 2.86 1.87
CA VAL A 373 -1.97 2.15 2.13
C VAL A 373 -1.01 2.35 0.95
N PRO A 374 0.29 2.59 1.18
CA PRO A 374 1.26 2.78 0.10
C PRO A 374 1.49 1.51 -0.74
N ASP A 375 1.59 1.71 -2.06
CA ASP A 375 2.01 0.70 -3.05
C ASP A 375 3.50 0.34 -2.85
N GLU A 376 4.01 -0.71 -3.52
CA GLU A 376 5.43 -1.14 -3.43
C GLU A 376 6.42 0.02 -3.62
N VAL A 377 6.22 0.83 -4.67
CA VAL A 377 7.04 2.03 -4.94
C VAL A 377 6.92 3.05 -3.81
N GLY A 378 5.72 3.23 -3.25
CA GLY A 378 5.50 4.14 -2.13
C GLY A 378 6.17 3.66 -0.85
N ARG A 379 6.17 2.34 -0.59
CA ARG A 379 6.86 1.74 0.56
C ARG A 379 8.37 1.91 0.43
N LEU A 380 8.92 1.71 -0.76
CA LEU A 380 10.33 1.98 -1.04
C LEU A 380 10.69 3.45 -0.78
N GLU A 381 9.86 4.40 -1.21
CA GLU A 381 10.07 5.82 -0.92
C GLU A 381 10.09 6.11 0.58
N ILE A 382 9.15 5.53 1.33
CA ILE A 382 9.06 5.67 2.79
C ILE A 382 10.29 5.05 3.48
N LEU A 383 10.71 3.86 3.05
CA LEU A 383 11.92 3.20 3.55
C LEU A 383 13.15 4.05 3.28
N HIS A 384 13.28 4.63 2.09
CA HIS A 384 14.36 5.57 1.80
C HIS A 384 14.34 6.74 2.77
N ILE A 385 13.19 7.38 3.01
CA ILE A 385 13.05 8.52 3.94
C ILE A 385 13.52 8.15 5.34
N HIS A 386 13.03 7.04 5.91
CA HIS A 386 13.40 6.64 7.27
C HIS A 386 14.83 6.13 7.39
N THR A 387 15.42 5.63 6.31
CA THR A 387 16.81 5.19 6.27
C THR A 387 17.80 6.28 5.84
N LYS A 388 17.34 7.49 5.45
CA LYS A 388 18.22 8.61 5.03
C LYS A 388 19.30 8.96 6.06
N ASN A 389 18.97 8.84 7.34
CA ASN A 389 19.89 9.16 8.43
C ASN A 389 20.68 7.94 8.91
N MET A 390 20.31 6.72 8.49
CA MET A 390 20.91 5.48 8.96
C MET A 390 22.08 5.07 8.06
N LYS A 391 23.16 4.55 8.66
CA LYS A 391 24.24 3.94 7.90
C LYS A 391 23.83 2.52 7.51
N LEU A 392 23.43 2.33 6.26
CA LEU A 392 23.10 1.01 5.72
C LEU A 392 24.36 0.30 5.20
N ALA A 393 24.46 -0.99 5.48
CA ALA A 393 25.47 -1.86 4.88
C ALA A 393 25.10 -2.21 3.41
N PRO A 394 26.08 -2.54 2.55
CA PRO A 394 25.86 -2.75 1.12
C PRO A 394 24.99 -3.98 0.78
N ASP A 395 24.78 -4.88 1.74
CA ASP A 395 23.91 -6.05 1.64
C ASP A 395 22.42 -5.71 1.83
N VAL A 396 22.09 -4.52 2.33
CA VAL A 396 20.71 -4.08 2.56
C VAL A 396 20.03 -3.76 1.23
N ASN A 397 18.99 -4.53 0.90
CA ASN A 397 18.17 -4.29 -0.27
C ASN A 397 16.77 -3.80 0.12
N LEU A 398 16.56 -2.48 0.09
CA LEU A 398 15.28 -1.86 0.43
C LEU A 398 14.15 -2.21 -0.56
N GLU A 399 14.45 -2.52 -1.83
CA GLU A 399 13.43 -2.99 -2.78
C GLU A 399 12.86 -4.33 -2.34
N LYS A 400 13.71 -5.23 -1.83
CA LYS A 400 13.26 -6.52 -1.31
C LYS A 400 12.39 -6.34 -0.06
N VAL A 401 12.79 -5.45 0.85
CA VAL A 401 11.99 -5.11 2.04
C VAL A 401 10.65 -4.49 1.65
N ALA A 402 10.61 -3.61 0.65
CA ALA A 402 9.35 -3.03 0.13
C ALA A 402 8.41 -4.11 -0.45
N LYS A 403 8.97 -5.12 -1.11
CA LYS A 403 8.24 -6.31 -1.58
C LYS A 403 7.81 -7.24 -0.47
N GLU A 404 8.48 -7.31 0.66
CA GLU A 404 8.05 -8.19 1.76
C GLU A 404 7.03 -7.50 2.69
N THR A 405 7.00 -6.17 2.72
CA THR A 405 6.15 -5.33 3.60
C THR A 405 4.75 -5.02 3.06
N HIS A 406 4.05 -6.03 2.54
CA HIS A 406 2.69 -5.82 2.03
C HIS A 406 1.72 -5.37 3.14
N GLY A 407 0.88 -4.38 2.83
CA GLY A 407 -0.10 -3.85 3.78
C GLY A 407 0.48 -2.96 4.89
N TYR A 408 1.79 -2.74 4.91
CA TYR A 408 2.41 -1.81 5.88
C TYR A 408 2.02 -0.36 5.55
N VAL A 409 1.65 0.40 6.57
CA VAL A 409 1.48 1.85 6.46
C VAL A 409 2.79 2.58 6.76
N GLY A 410 2.84 3.89 6.52
CA GLY A 410 4.04 4.70 6.77
C GLY A 410 4.57 4.57 8.20
N ALA A 411 3.67 4.56 9.19
CA ALA A 411 4.02 4.34 10.60
C ALA A 411 4.61 2.93 10.86
N ASP A 412 4.12 1.90 10.17
CA ASP A 412 4.65 0.53 10.33
C ASP A 412 6.06 0.43 9.73
N LEU A 413 6.31 1.07 8.59
CA LEU A 413 7.65 1.12 7.98
C LEU A 413 8.63 1.93 8.83
N ALA A 414 8.16 3.02 9.44
CA ALA A 414 8.96 3.79 10.40
C ALA A 414 9.34 2.92 11.62
N ALA A 415 8.37 2.17 12.15
CA ALA A 415 8.60 1.24 13.24
C ALA A 415 9.55 0.11 12.83
N LEU A 416 9.42 -0.44 11.62
CA LEU A 416 10.33 -1.45 11.06
C LEU A 416 11.77 -0.95 11.00
N CYS A 417 12.00 0.26 10.47
CA CYS A 417 13.34 0.87 10.43
C CYS A 417 13.88 1.10 11.84
N THR A 418 13.02 1.53 12.77
CA THR A 418 13.39 1.78 14.17
C THR A 418 13.79 0.47 14.87
N GLU A 419 13.03 -0.61 14.71
CA GLU A 419 13.37 -1.92 15.27
C GLU A 419 14.65 -2.49 14.65
N ALA A 420 14.88 -2.31 13.35
CA ALA A 420 16.15 -2.68 12.70
C ALA A 420 17.33 -1.89 13.29
N ALA A 421 17.16 -0.59 13.55
CA ALA A 421 18.15 0.24 14.25
C ALA A 421 18.43 -0.26 15.67
N LEU A 422 17.36 -0.52 16.43
CA LEU A 422 17.45 -0.99 17.81
C LEU A 422 18.12 -2.36 17.89
N GLN A 423 17.90 -3.22 16.90
CA GLN A 423 18.59 -4.50 16.81
C GLN A 423 20.11 -4.31 16.59
N CYS A 424 20.51 -3.41 15.70
CA CYS A 424 21.92 -3.03 15.54
C CYS A 424 22.53 -2.48 16.84
N ILE A 425 21.78 -1.63 17.56
CA ILE A 425 22.22 -1.07 18.84
C ILE A 425 22.35 -2.18 19.90
N ARG A 426 21.40 -3.12 19.98
CA ARG A 426 21.43 -4.25 20.92
C ARG A 426 22.67 -5.12 20.76
N GLU A 427 23.10 -5.38 19.53
CA GLU A 427 24.34 -6.14 19.25
C GLU A 427 25.61 -5.41 19.69
N LYS A 428 25.58 -4.07 19.68
CA LYS A 428 26.71 -3.21 20.02
C LYS A 428 26.66 -2.66 21.45
N MET A 429 25.60 -2.97 22.22
CA MET A 429 25.45 -2.53 23.62
C MET A 429 26.61 -2.97 24.52
N ASN A 430 27.28 -4.09 24.24
CA ASN A 430 28.44 -4.52 25.04
C ASN A 430 29.68 -3.63 24.86
N VAL A 431 29.69 -2.76 23.85
CA VAL A 431 30.81 -1.84 23.51
C VAL A 431 30.50 -0.41 23.95
N ILE A 432 29.21 -0.08 24.13
CA ILE A 432 28.75 1.25 24.53
C ILE A 432 28.73 1.30 26.06
N ASP A 433 29.42 2.27 26.64
CA ASP A 433 29.30 2.54 28.08
C ASP A 433 27.95 3.23 28.34
N LEU A 434 27.10 2.60 29.15
CA LEU A 434 25.77 3.11 29.50
C LEU A 434 25.84 4.18 30.59
N GLU A 435 27.00 4.38 31.23
CA GLU A 435 27.20 5.39 32.28
C GLU A 435 27.50 6.78 31.72
N ASP A 436 27.88 6.90 30.45
CA ASP A 436 28.13 8.18 29.78
C ASP A 436 26.85 8.74 29.13
N ASP A 437 26.51 9.98 29.49
CA ASP A 437 25.38 10.73 28.90
C ASP A 437 25.63 11.19 27.45
N THR A 438 26.83 10.95 26.90
CA THR A 438 27.23 11.36 25.54
C THR A 438 27.90 10.23 24.79
N ILE A 439 27.55 10.05 23.51
CA ILE A 439 28.14 9.01 22.67
C ILE A 439 29.17 9.63 21.73
N ASP A 440 30.35 9.02 21.64
CA ASP A 440 31.40 9.43 20.72
C ASP A 440 30.96 9.22 19.25
N ALA A 441 31.15 10.26 18.44
CA ALA A 441 30.89 10.23 17.00
C ALA A 441 31.63 9.10 16.26
N GLU A 442 32.81 8.67 16.73
CA GLU A 442 33.54 7.55 16.12
C GLU A 442 32.82 6.20 16.31
N VAL A 443 32.27 5.95 17.50
CA VAL A 443 31.48 4.74 17.80
C VAL A 443 30.21 4.74 16.95
N LEU A 444 29.52 5.88 16.88
CA LEU A 444 28.35 6.06 16.01
C LEU A 444 28.66 5.75 14.54
N ASN A 445 29.80 6.22 14.04
CA ASN A 445 30.23 5.97 12.66
C ASN A 445 30.60 4.51 12.38
N SER A 446 30.99 3.75 13.39
CA SER A 446 31.27 2.31 13.26
C SER A 446 30.02 1.44 13.16
N MET A 447 28.87 1.94 13.63
CA MET A 447 27.60 1.20 13.58
C MET A 447 27.00 1.24 12.18
N ALA A 448 26.64 0.07 11.65
CA ALA A 448 25.97 -0.09 10.37
C ALA A 448 24.84 -1.12 10.48
N VAL A 449 23.69 -0.78 9.94
CA VAL A 449 22.51 -1.66 9.89
C VAL A 449 22.68 -2.64 8.73
N VAL A 450 22.62 -3.94 9.02
CA VAL A 450 22.73 -5.02 8.02
C VAL A 450 21.36 -5.59 7.65
N ASN A 451 21.31 -6.39 6.57
CA ASN A 451 20.03 -6.93 6.09
C ASN A 451 19.38 -7.92 7.09
N GLU A 452 20.17 -8.58 7.94
CA GLU A 452 19.68 -9.46 9.01
C GLU A 452 18.86 -8.71 10.07
N HIS A 453 19.19 -7.44 10.33
CA HIS A 453 18.42 -6.60 11.25
C HIS A 453 17.01 -6.34 10.71
N PHE A 454 16.88 -6.08 9.40
CA PHE A 454 15.57 -5.93 8.74
C PHE A 454 14.78 -7.24 8.74
N GLN A 455 15.41 -8.39 8.49
CA GLN A 455 14.75 -9.70 8.56
C GLN A 455 14.22 -9.99 9.97
N THR A 456 15.00 -9.66 11.00
CA THR A 456 14.58 -9.81 12.40
C THR A 456 13.42 -8.86 12.74
N ALA A 457 13.48 -7.60 12.29
CA ALA A 457 12.43 -6.62 12.50
C ALA A 457 11.12 -7.02 11.79
N LEU A 458 11.18 -7.58 10.57
CA LEU A 458 10.00 -8.11 9.88
C LEU A 458 9.29 -9.22 10.65
N GLY A 459 10.02 -9.99 11.46
CA GLY A 459 9.45 -11.02 12.32
C GLY A 459 8.74 -10.48 13.57
N SER A 460 9.05 -9.25 14.00
CA SER A 460 8.47 -8.63 15.20
C SER A 460 7.39 -7.59 14.88
N THR A 461 7.46 -6.92 13.73
CA THR A 461 6.48 -5.90 13.33
C THR A 461 5.27 -6.51 12.64
N ASN A 462 4.07 -6.15 13.11
CA ASN A 462 2.81 -6.54 12.47
C ASN A 462 2.14 -5.33 11.83
N PRO A 463 1.68 -5.41 10.56
CA PRO A 463 1.07 -4.30 9.85
C PRO A 463 -0.21 -3.83 10.54
N SER A 464 -0.33 -2.52 10.77
CA SER A 464 -1.46 -1.91 11.47
C SER A 464 -2.74 -1.90 10.62
N ALA A 465 -2.64 -1.86 9.30
CA ALA A 465 -3.79 -1.89 8.41
C ALA A 465 -4.55 -3.23 8.41
N LEU A 466 -3.89 -4.34 8.78
CA LEU A 466 -4.46 -5.69 8.70
C LEU A 466 -5.01 -6.20 10.05
N ARG A 467 -4.97 -5.39 11.13
CA ARG A 467 -5.31 -5.82 12.51
C ARG A 467 -6.80 -5.96 12.81
N GLU A 468 -7.70 -5.32 12.08
CA GLU A 468 -9.15 -5.34 12.42
C GLU A 468 -9.95 -6.47 11.75
N THR A 469 -9.46 -7.05 10.65
CA THR A 469 -9.93 -8.29 10.01
C THR A 469 -8.75 -8.80 9.21
N VAL A 470 -8.28 -10.00 9.49
CA VAL A 470 -7.01 -10.54 9.00
C VAL A 470 -7.00 -10.59 7.47
N VAL A 471 -6.44 -9.54 6.86
CA VAL A 471 -6.12 -9.47 5.44
C VAL A 471 -4.71 -10.02 5.32
N GLU A 472 -4.55 -11.18 4.70
CA GLU A 472 -3.25 -11.83 4.53
C GLU A 472 -2.98 -12.06 3.04
N ILE A 473 -1.72 -12.11 2.63
CA ILE A 473 -1.36 -12.75 1.36
C ILE A 473 -1.15 -14.23 1.68
N PRO A 474 -1.92 -15.14 1.09
CA PRO A 474 -1.80 -16.55 1.44
C PRO A 474 -0.47 -17.11 0.95
N ASN A 475 0.30 -17.80 1.79
CA ASN A 475 1.56 -18.45 1.37
C ASN A 475 1.36 -19.76 0.55
N CYS A 476 0.18 -19.94 -0.06
CA CYS A 476 -0.18 -21.16 -0.78
C CYS A 476 0.00 -20.93 -2.27
N SER A 477 0.81 -21.76 -2.93
CA SER A 477 1.04 -21.71 -4.38
C SER A 477 0.19 -22.75 -5.12
N TRP A 478 0.17 -22.69 -6.45
CA TRP A 478 -0.43 -23.75 -7.27
C TRP A 478 0.22 -25.12 -7.08
N ASP A 479 1.49 -25.16 -6.66
CA ASP A 479 2.23 -26.40 -6.41
C ASP A 479 1.78 -27.12 -5.13
N ASP A 480 1.18 -26.38 -4.19
CA ASP A 480 0.63 -26.94 -2.96
C ASP A 480 -0.71 -27.67 -3.19
N ILE A 481 -1.31 -27.52 -4.38
CA ILE A 481 -2.59 -28.11 -4.76
C ILE A 481 -2.37 -29.19 -5.82
N GLY A 482 -2.56 -30.46 -5.44
CA GLY A 482 -2.50 -31.58 -6.38
C GLY A 482 -3.77 -31.69 -7.24
N GLY A 483 -3.61 -31.84 -8.55
CA GLY A 483 -4.72 -32.06 -9.49
C GLY A 483 -5.44 -30.80 -9.97
N LEU A 484 -6.71 -30.99 -10.37
CA LEU A 484 -7.66 -29.92 -10.71
C LEU A 484 -7.20 -28.95 -11.82
N GLY A 485 -6.39 -29.41 -12.79
CA GLY A 485 -5.79 -28.54 -13.81
C GLY A 485 -6.79 -27.68 -14.60
N ASN A 486 -7.98 -28.21 -14.89
CA ASN A 486 -9.03 -27.46 -15.58
C ASN A 486 -9.59 -26.32 -14.70
N VAL A 487 -9.85 -26.60 -13.42
CA VAL A 487 -10.35 -25.61 -12.45
C VAL A 487 -9.32 -24.51 -12.20
N LYS A 488 -8.03 -24.87 -12.11
CA LYS A 488 -6.94 -23.89 -11.98
C LYS A 488 -6.94 -22.91 -13.15
N ARG A 489 -7.04 -23.42 -14.37
CA ARG A 489 -7.10 -22.59 -15.59
C ARG A 489 -8.32 -21.69 -15.62
N GLU A 490 -9.49 -22.23 -15.28
CA GLU A 490 -10.74 -21.46 -15.22
C GLU A 490 -10.66 -20.31 -14.19
N LEU A 491 -10.04 -20.54 -13.02
CA LEU A 491 -9.79 -19.49 -12.03
C LEU A 491 -8.79 -18.44 -12.52
N GLN A 492 -7.72 -18.83 -13.23
CA GLN A 492 -6.79 -17.89 -13.86
C GLN A 492 -7.49 -17.01 -14.90
N GLU A 493 -8.32 -17.60 -15.76
CA GLU A 493 -9.10 -16.87 -16.76
C GLU A 493 -10.08 -15.88 -16.12
N THR A 494 -10.66 -16.26 -14.98
CA THR A 494 -11.70 -15.49 -14.30
C THR A 494 -11.13 -14.36 -13.43
N VAL A 495 -10.00 -14.59 -12.76
CA VAL A 495 -9.44 -13.66 -11.76
C VAL A 495 -8.14 -13.00 -12.23
N GLN A 496 -7.21 -13.77 -12.81
CA GLN A 496 -5.89 -13.25 -13.20
C GLN A 496 -5.95 -12.41 -14.47
N TYR A 497 -6.67 -12.86 -15.51
CA TYR A 497 -6.73 -12.14 -16.78
C TYR A 497 -7.34 -10.72 -16.69
N PRO A 498 -8.42 -10.48 -15.92
CA PRO A 498 -8.91 -9.12 -15.73
C PRO A 498 -7.92 -8.21 -15.00
N VAL A 499 -7.05 -8.78 -14.16
CA VAL A 499 -6.02 -8.05 -13.40
C VAL A 499 -4.83 -7.68 -14.28
N GLU A 500 -4.29 -8.65 -15.01
CA GLU A 500 -3.08 -8.45 -15.81
C GLU A 500 -3.36 -7.77 -17.16
N HIS A 501 -4.57 -7.92 -17.70
CA HIS A 501 -4.91 -7.47 -19.06
C HIS A 501 -6.25 -6.73 -19.15
N PRO A 502 -6.46 -5.63 -18.39
CA PRO A 502 -7.70 -4.86 -18.43
C PRO A 502 -7.98 -4.29 -19.84
N GLU A 503 -6.94 -3.92 -20.61
CA GLU A 503 -7.14 -3.37 -21.96
C GLU A 503 -7.82 -4.35 -22.92
N LYS A 504 -7.64 -5.66 -22.72
CA LYS A 504 -8.29 -6.68 -23.56
C LYS A 504 -9.79 -6.72 -23.30
N PHE A 505 -10.22 -6.65 -22.04
CA PHE A 505 -11.64 -6.66 -21.68
C PHE A 505 -12.36 -5.42 -22.20
N GLU A 506 -11.74 -4.23 -22.11
CA GLU A 506 -12.28 -3.01 -22.69
C GLU A 506 -12.41 -3.10 -24.23
N LYS A 507 -11.39 -3.64 -24.91
CA LYS A 507 -11.40 -3.84 -26.36
C LYS A 507 -12.54 -4.73 -26.84
N PHE A 508 -12.88 -5.77 -26.07
CA PHE A 508 -13.99 -6.68 -26.38
C PHE A 508 -15.33 -6.22 -25.78
N GLY A 509 -15.37 -5.07 -25.08
CA GLY A 509 -16.59 -4.52 -24.49
C GLY A 509 -17.21 -5.42 -23.41
N MET A 510 -16.43 -6.35 -22.85
CA MET A 510 -16.90 -7.29 -21.83
C MET A 510 -16.52 -6.79 -20.44
N SER A 511 -17.47 -6.82 -19.53
CA SER A 511 -17.18 -6.63 -18.10
C SER A 511 -16.72 -7.96 -17.51
N PRO A 512 -15.64 -7.98 -16.70
CA PRO A 512 -15.22 -9.21 -16.02
C PRO A 512 -16.30 -9.67 -15.03
N SER A 513 -16.42 -10.98 -14.85
CA SER A 513 -17.28 -11.58 -13.84
C SER A 513 -16.84 -11.15 -12.45
N LYS A 514 -17.82 -10.79 -11.60
CA LYS A 514 -17.54 -10.23 -10.27
C LYS A 514 -17.28 -11.29 -9.21
N GLY A 515 -17.74 -12.53 -9.42
CA GLY A 515 -17.55 -13.55 -8.42
C GLY A 515 -17.77 -14.98 -8.86
N VAL A 516 -17.16 -15.88 -8.09
CA VAL A 516 -17.12 -17.32 -8.34
C VAL A 516 -17.71 -18.04 -7.15
N LEU A 517 -18.66 -18.94 -7.37
CA LEU A 517 -19.09 -19.90 -6.36
C LEU A 517 -18.45 -21.25 -6.64
N VAL A 518 -17.61 -21.68 -5.70
CA VAL A 518 -16.92 -22.94 -5.69
C VAL A 518 -17.70 -23.93 -4.84
N TYR A 519 -18.13 -25.05 -5.42
CA TYR A 519 -18.92 -26.06 -4.70
C TYR A 519 -18.42 -27.48 -4.94
N GLY A 520 -18.65 -28.36 -3.97
CA GLY A 520 -18.23 -29.76 -4.05
C GLY A 520 -18.17 -30.44 -2.68
N PRO A 521 -17.69 -31.69 -2.60
CA PRO A 521 -17.57 -32.39 -1.33
C PRO A 521 -16.61 -31.68 -0.37
N PRO A 522 -16.78 -31.86 0.95
CA PRO A 522 -15.84 -31.34 1.94
C PRO A 522 -14.44 -31.92 1.73
N GLY A 523 -13.41 -31.17 2.13
CA GLY A 523 -12.03 -31.66 2.09
C GLY A 523 -11.38 -31.77 0.71
N CYS A 524 -11.96 -31.17 -0.34
CA CYS A 524 -11.41 -31.21 -1.72
C CYS A 524 -10.57 -29.98 -2.10
N GLY A 525 -10.19 -29.13 -1.15
CA GLY A 525 -9.26 -28.01 -1.39
C GLY A 525 -9.91 -26.70 -1.88
N LYS A 526 -11.21 -26.47 -1.65
CA LYS A 526 -11.91 -25.22 -2.03
C LYS A 526 -11.23 -23.98 -1.45
N THR A 527 -11.00 -23.99 -0.13
CA THR A 527 -10.29 -22.92 0.59
C THR A 527 -8.84 -22.77 0.12
N LEU A 528 -8.16 -23.87 -0.23
CA LEU A 528 -6.79 -23.83 -0.74
C LEU A 528 -6.71 -23.20 -2.13
N LEU A 529 -7.67 -23.49 -3.02
CA LEU A 529 -7.74 -22.87 -4.35
C LEU A 529 -7.94 -21.36 -4.27
N ALA A 530 -8.83 -20.90 -3.40
CA ALA A 530 -9.05 -19.47 -3.18
C ALA A 530 -7.78 -18.78 -2.65
N LYS A 531 -7.03 -19.45 -1.78
CA LYS A 531 -5.74 -18.98 -1.30
C LYS A 531 -4.67 -18.94 -2.40
N ALA A 532 -4.61 -19.96 -3.24
CA ALA A 532 -3.63 -20.05 -4.32
C ALA A 532 -3.84 -19.02 -5.43
N ILE A 533 -5.09 -18.76 -5.83
CA ILE A 533 -5.37 -17.71 -6.82
C ILE A 533 -5.03 -16.31 -6.27
N ALA A 534 -5.29 -16.06 -4.98
CA ALA A 534 -4.91 -14.79 -4.36
C ALA A 534 -3.40 -14.60 -4.31
N HIS A 535 -2.63 -15.65 -3.98
CA HIS A 535 -1.18 -15.63 -4.03
C HIS A 535 -0.63 -15.40 -5.44
N GLU A 536 -1.18 -16.08 -6.45
CA GLU A 536 -0.74 -15.94 -7.83
C GLU A 536 -0.97 -14.52 -8.37
N CYS A 537 -2.13 -13.93 -8.05
CA CYS A 537 -2.44 -12.56 -8.41
C CYS A 537 -1.73 -11.51 -7.52
N GLN A 538 -0.92 -11.93 -6.54
CA GLN A 538 -0.35 -11.06 -5.50
C GLN A 538 -1.39 -10.12 -4.88
N ALA A 539 -2.60 -10.65 -4.68
CA ALA A 539 -3.75 -9.91 -4.19
C ALA A 539 -3.97 -10.17 -2.71
N ASN A 540 -4.49 -9.17 -2.01
CA ASN A 540 -4.89 -9.28 -0.62
C ASN A 540 -6.01 -10.32 -0.48
N PHE A 541 -5.95 -11.20 0.52
CA PHE A 541 -6.97 -12.23 0.76
C PHE A 541 -7.70 -11.96 2.07
N ILE A 542 -9.02 -11.79 1.98
CA ILE A 542 -9.90 -11.64 3.13
C ILE A 542 -10.75 -12.90 3.21
N SER A 543 -10.53 -13.72 4.24
CA SER A 543 -11.33 -14.91 4.50
C SER A 543 -12.38 -14.61 5.55
N ILE A 544 -13.63 -14.88 5.25
CA ILE A 544 -14.76 -14.76 6.18
C ILE A 544 -15.43 -16.11 6.26
N LYS A 545 -15.53 -16.66 7.46
CA LYS A 545 -16.27 -17.90 7.68
C LYS A 545 -17.73 -17.59 7.96
N GLY A 546 -18.62 -18.45 7.47
CA GLY A 546 -20.06 -18.33 7.67
C GLY A 546 -20.48 -18.00 9.13
N PRO A 547 -19.96 -18.70 10.15
CA PRO A 547 -20.27 -18.39 11.54
C PRO A 547 -19.80 -17.01 12.03
N GLU A 548 -18.72 -16.45 11.47
CA GLU A 548 -18.17 -15.15 11.91
C GLU A 548 -19.14 -14.01 11.65
N LEU A 549 -19.94 -14.10 10.57
CA LEU A 549 -20.99 -13.14 10.25
C LEU A 549 -22.22 -13.27 11.17
N LEU A 550 -22.39 -14.41 11.86
CA LEU A 550 -23.50 -14.67 12.80
C LEU A 550 -23.12 -14.36 14.25
N THR A 551 -21.87 -14.61 14.66
CA THR A 551 -21.41 -14.44 16.05
C THR A 551 -21.26 -12.99 16.49
N MET A 552 -21.18 -12.06 15.54
CA MET A 552 -21.09 -10.63 15.80
C MET A 552 -22.49 -10.05 16.09
N TRP A 553 -23.00 -10.36 17.29
CA TRP A 553 -24.12 -9.76 18.05
C TRP A 553 -25.38 -9.26 17.28
N PHE A 554 -26.55 -9.69 17.74
CA PHE A 554 -27.88 -9.31 17.24
C PHE A 554 -28.02 -7.79 17.03
N GLY A 555 -27.95 -7.34 15.76
CA GLY A 555 -28.26 -5.97 15.33
C GLY A 555 -27.15 -5.21 14.59
N GLU A 556 -25.88 -5.58 14.74
CA GLU A 556 -24.74 -4.89 14.09
C GLU A 556 -24.21 -5.60 12.82
N SER A 557 -24.69 -6.83 12.56
CA SER A 557 -24.16 -7.69 11.49
C SER A 557 -24.28 -7.08 10.08
N GLU A 558 -25.27 -6.21 9.81
CA GLU A 558 -25.38 -5.49 8.52
C GLU A 558 -24.29 -4.44 8.33
N ALA A 559 -23.96 -3.67 9.37
CA ALA A 559 -22.92 -2.65 9.31
C ALA A 559 -21.55 -3.30 9.09
N ASN A 560 -21.32 -4.46 9.70
CA ASN A 560 -20.09 -5.22 9.56
C ASN A 560 -19.90 -5.76 8.15
N VAL A 561 -20.96 -6.25 7.49
CA VAL A 561 -20.89 -6.64 6.06
C VAL A 561 -20.45 -5.44 5.21
N ARG A 562 -21.01 -4.24 5.44
CA ARG A 562 -20.55 -3.04 4.72
C ARG A 562 -19.08 -2.75 4.99
N GLU A 563 -18.66 -2.82 6.24
CA GLU A 563 -17.28 -2.56 6.63
C GLU A 563 -16.29 -3.54 5.98
N ILE A 564 -16.66 -4.81 5.88
CA ILE A 564 -15.88 -5.84 5.18
C ILE A 564 -15.69 -5.47 3.70
N PHE A 565 -16.76 -5.09 3.00
CA PHE A 565 -16.66 -4.68 1.59
C PHE A 565 -15.93 -3.34 1.43
N ASP A 566 -16.08 -2.41 2.38
CA ASP A 566 -15.29 -1.17 2.44
C ASP A 566 -13.80 -1.48 2.55
N LYS A 567 -13.43 -2.40 3.45
CA LYS A 567 -12.05 -2.87 3.67
C LYS A 567 -11.48 -3.57 2.44
N ALA A 568 -12.25 -4.46 1.81
CA ALA A 568 -11.86 -5.09 0.55
C ALA A 568 -11.63 -4.04 -0.56
N ARG A 569 -12.46 -2.99 -0.62
CA ARG A 569 -12.31 -1.88 -1.57
C ARG A 569 -11.13 -0.96 -1.28
N GLN A 570 -10.73 -0.81 -0.03
CA GLN A 570 -9.52 -0.07 0.37
C GLN A 570 -8.25 -0.89 0.10
N SER A 571 -8.36 -2.22 0.17
CA SER A 571 -7.26 -3.17 0.01
C SER A 571 -7.16 -3.73 -1.42
N ALA A 572 -7.76 -3.07 -2.42
CA ALA A 572 -7.71 -3.54 -3.81
C ALA A 572 -6.27 -3.45 -4.38
N PRO A 573 -5.76 -4.48 -5.10
CA PRO A 573 -6.44 -5.70 -5.55
C PRO A 573 -6.68 -6.70 -4.40
N CYS A 574 -7.92 -7.18 -4.27
CA CYS A 574 -8.34 -8.03 -3.16
C CYS A 574 -9.26 -9.18 -3.61
N VAL A 575 -9.06 -10.37 -3.04
CA VAL A 575 -9.95 -11.53 -3.12
C VAL A 575 -10.72 -11.64 -1.81
N LEU A 576 -12.03 -11.48 -1.88
CA LEU A 576 -12.95 -11.62 -0.76
C LEU A 576 -13.54 -13.04 -0.77
N PHE A 577 -13.08 -13.89 0.14
CA PHE A 577 -13.45 -15.30 0.22
C PHE A 577 -14.46 -15.55 1.34
N PHE A 578 -15.65 -15.99 0.98
CA PHE A 578 -16.67 -16.46 1.91
C PHE A 578 -16.64 -17.98 1.99
N ASP A 579 -16.13 -18.53 3.09
CA ASP A 579 -16.15 -19.98 3.36
C ASP A 579 -17.44 -20.37 4.08
N GLU A 580 -17.90 -21.60 3.86
CA GLU A 580 -19.12 -22.15 4.47
C GLU A 580 -20.36 -21.25 4.26
N LEU A 581 -20.55 -20.75 3.03
CA LEU A 581 -21.73 -19.93 2.70
C LEU A 581 -23.06 -20.61 3.02
N ASP A 582 -23.08 -21.94 3.07
CA ASP A 582 -24.22 -22.75 3.47
C ASP A 582 -24.70 -22.51 4.91
N SER A 583 -23.90 -21.89 5.78
CA SER A 583 -24.33 -21.56 7.15
C SER A 583 -25.15 -20.27 7.25
N ILE A 584 -25.08 -19.37 6.26
CA ILE A 584 -25.78 -18.08 6.24
C ILE A 584 -26.79 -18.00 5.11
N ALA A 585 -26.41 -18.49 3.92
CA ALA A 585 -27.16 -18.31 2.69
C ALA A 585 -28.17 -19.45 2.45
N THR A 586 -28.82 -19.94 3.50
CA THR A 586 -29.85 -20.98 3.37
C THR A 586 -31.11 -20.42 2.68
N GLN A 587 -31.78 -21.23 1.85
CA GLN A 587 -33.04 -20.84 1.21
C GLN A 587 -34.08 -20.33 2.22
N ARG A 588 -34.64 -19.16 1.90
CA ARG A 588 -35.66 -18.47 2.70
C ARG A 588 -36.86 -19.39 2.92
N GLY A 589 -37.27 -19.56 4.18
CA GLY A 589 -38.55 -20.20 4.53
C GLY A 589 -38.54 -21.69 4.89
N ASN A 590 -37.37 -22.36 4.95
CA ASN A 590 -37.31 -23.78 5.35
C ASN A 590 -37.26 -24.02 6.88
N SER A 591 -37.23 -22.96 7.69
CA SER A 591 -37.28 -23.05 9.15
C SER A 591 -38.66 -22.63 9.65
N VAL A 592 -39.44 -23.57 10.18
CA VAL A 592 -40.71 -23.30 10.88
C VAL A 592 -40.38 -22.61 12.21
N GLY A 593 -40.29 -21.28 12.21
CA GLY A 593 -40.08 -20.47 13.42
C GLY A 593 -39.43 -19.11 13.12
N ASP A 594 -39.92 -18.06 13.78
CA ASP A 594 -39.59 -16.63 13.64
C ASP A 594 -38.14 -16.25 14.07
N ALA A 595 -37.21 -17.22 14.09
CA ALA A 595 -35.82 -17.07 14.52
C ALA A 595 -34.83 -16.77 13.37
N GLY A 596 -35.29 -16.76 12.11
CA GLY A 596 -34.44 -16.64 10.90
C GLY A 596 -34.08 -15.22 10.45
N GLY A 597 -34.65 -14.18 11.06
CA GLY A 597 -34.54 -12.80 10.54
C GLY A 597 -33.12 -12.19 10.52
N GLY A 598 -32.20 -12.70 11.33
CA GLY A 598 -30.81 -12.23 11.38
C GLY A 598 -29.99 -12.63 10.13
N ALA A 599 -30.06 -13.90 9.74
CA ALA A 599 -29.36 -14.41 8.56
C ALA A 599 -29.92 -13.81 7.26
N ASP A 600 -31.25 -13.64 7.18
CA ASP A 600 -31.91 -13.02 6.02
C ASP A 600 -31.49 -11.55 5.82
N ARG A 601 -31.32 -10.80 6.90
CA ARG A 601 -30.84 -9.41 6.86
C ARG A 601 -29.39 -9.32 6.40
N VAL A 602 -28.51 -10.16 6.94
CA VAL A 602 -27.11 -10.27 6.52
C VAL A 602 -27.01 -10.64 5.04
N LEU A 603 -27.82 -11.60 4.57
CA LEU A 603 -27.86 -12.01 3.17
C LEU A 603 -28.31 -10.85 2.26
N ASN A 604 -29.39 -10.12 2.62
CA ASN A 604 -29.83 -8.96 1.83
C ASN A 604 -28.76 -7.87 1.75
N GLN A 605 -28.03 -7.64 2.85
CA GLN A 605 -26.92 -6.68 2.85
C GLN A 605 -25.76 -7.16 1.99
N LEU A 606 -25.41 -8.44 2.04
CA LEU A 606 -24.40 -9.06 1.18
C LEU A 606 -24.74 -8.87 -0.31
N LEU A 607 -26.01 -9.12 -0.68
CA LEU A 607 -26.49 -8.92 -2.04
C LEU A 607 -26.40 -7.44 -2.48
N THR A 608 -26.74 -6.51 -1.57
CA THR A 608 -26.67 -5.08 -1.83
C THR A 608 -25.24 -4.62 -2.06
N GLU A 609 -24.28 -5.10 -1.26
CA GLU A 609 -22.87 -4.79 -1.44
C GLU A 609 -22.33 -5.38 -2.75
N MET A 610 -22.63 -6.64 -3.07
CA MET A 610 -22.19 -7.27 -4.33
C MET A 610 -22.73 -6.55 -5.58
N ASP A 611 -23.99 -6.11 -5.56
CA ASP A 611 -24.57 -5.32 -6.64
C ASP A 611 -23.95 -3.91 -6.71
N GLY A 612 -23.71 -3.29 -5.55
CA GLY A 612 -23.09 -1.98 -5.39
C GLY A 612 -21.59 -1.92 -5.69
N MET A 613 -20.93 -3.07 -5.91
CA MET A 613 -19.55 -3.12 -6.36
C MET A 613 -19.43 -2.61 -7.80
N ASN A 614 -18.89 -1.41 -7.95
CA ASN A 614 -18.49 -0.87 -9.26
C ASN A 614 -17.40 -1.76 -9.86
N SER A 615 -17.57 -2.18 -11.10
CA SER A 615 -16.63 -3.04 -11.87
C SER A 615 -15.24 -2.42 -12.10
N LYS A 616 -15.03 -1.16 -11.70
CA LYS A 616 -13.73 -0.47 -11.77
C LYS A 616 -12.81 -0.72 -10.57
N LYS A 617 -13.34 -1.17 -9.42
CA LYS A 617 -12.51 -1.53 -8.27
C LYS A 617 -12.20 -3.03 -8.35
N MET A 618 -10.91 -3.38 -8.33
CA MET A 618 -10.38 -4.75 -8.50
C MET A 618 -10.61 -5.61 -7.25
N VAL A 619 -11.87 -5.89 -6.93
CA VAL A 619 -12.26 -6.74 -5.81
C VAL A 619 -13.05 -7.93 -6.37
N PHE A 620 -12.56 -9.14 -6.13
CA PHE A 620 -13.16 -10.38 -6.61
C PHE A 620 -13.80 -11.13 -5.45
N VAL A 621 -15.03 -11.59 -5.62
CA VAL A 621 -15.75 -12.34 -4.57
C VAL A 621 -15.72 -13.82 -4.88
N ILE A 622 -15.19 -14.65 -3.97
CA ILE A 622 -15.22 -16.11 -4.09
C ILE A 622 -16.06 -16.68 -2.95
N GLY A 623 -17.15 -17.36 -3.28
CA GLY A 623 -17.92 -18.13 -2.31
C GLY A 623 -17.52 -19.60 -2.35
N ALA A 624 -17.45 -20.26 -1.19
CA ALA A 624 -17.31 -21.71 -1.09
C ALA A 624 -18.48 -22.33 -0.33
N THR A 625 -18.97 -23.47 -0.83
CA THR A 625 -20.00 -24.24 -0.14
C THR A 625 -19.78 -25.75 -0.26
N ASN A 626 -20.15 -26.48 0.78
CA ASN A 626 -20.28 -27.94 0.72
C ASN A 626 -21.69 -28.38 0.32
N ARG A 627 -22.68 -27.48 0.42
CA ARG A 627 -24.10 -27.79 0.25
C ARG A 627 -24.76 -26.79 -0.69
N PRO A 628 -24.56 -26.95 -2.00
CA PRO A 628 -25.16 -26.04 -2.96
C PRO A 628 -26.69 -26.23 -3.10
N ASP A 629 -27.25 -27.31 -2.57
CA ASP A 629 -28.69 -27.60 -2.57
C ASP A 629 -29.51 -26.63 -1.71
N ILE A 630 -28.88 -26.02 -0.69
CA ILE A 630 -29.55 -25.12 0.25
C ILE A 630 -29.27 -23.64 -0.01
N ILE A 631 -28.45 -23.29 -1.01
CA ILE A 631 -28.10 -21.90 -1.30
C ILE A 631 -29.29 -21.12 -1.87
N ASP A 632 -29.46 -19.87 -1.43
CA ASP A 632 -30.41 -18.91 -2.01
C ASP A 632 -30.06 -18.65 -3.50
N PRO A 633 -30.97 -18.96 -4.45
CA PRO A 633 -30.77 -18.71 -5.88
C PRO A 633 -30.49 -17.24 -6.23
N ALA A 634 -30.80 -16.28 -5.34
CA ALA A 634 -30.47 -14.88 -5.52
C ALA A 634 -28.95 -14.65 -5.64
N LEU A 635 -28.10 -15.43 -4.97
CA LEU A 635 -26.65 -15.30 -5.06
C LEU A 635 -26.09 -15.74 -6.43
N LEU A 636 -26.79 -16.65 -7.10
CA LEU A 636 -26.38 -17.27 -8.37
C LEU A 636 -26.74 -16.42 -9.61
N ARG A 637 -27.37 -15.27 -9.42
CA ARG A 637 -27.79 -14.40 -10.52
C ARG A 637 -26.59 -13.75 -11.21
N PRO A 638 -26.66 -13.52 -12.54
CA PRO A 638 -25.61 -12.82 -13.28
C PRO A 638 -25.25 -11.47 -12.63
N GLY A 639 -23.95 -11.18 -12.50
CA GLY A 639 -23.44 -9.99 -11.82
C GLY A 639 -23.11 -10.16 -10.33
N ARG A 640 -23.38 -11.33 -9.74
CA ARG A 640 -23.01 -11.71 -8.37
C ARG A 640 -22.01 -12.87 -8.36
N LEU A 641 -22.42 -14.08 -7.95
CA LEU A 641 -21.64 -15.31 -8.10
C LEU A 641 -22.08 -16.02 -9.39
N ASP A 642 -21.67 -15.46 -10.52
CA ASP A 642 -22.10 -15.90 -11.84
C ASP A 642 -21.28 -17.08 -12.37
N GLN A 643 -20.06 -17.29 -11.89
CA GLN A 643 -19.27 -18.47 -12.23
C GLN A 643 -19.45 -19.58 -11.21
N LEU A 644 -19.89 -20.77 -11.65
CA LEU A 644 -20.16 -21.92 -10.80
C LEU A 644 -19.14 -23.02 -11.08
N ILE A 645 -18.14 -23.15 -10.20
CA ILE A 645 -17.06 -24.10 -10.37
C ILE A 645 -17.31 -25.32 -9.49
N TYR A 646 -17.48 -26.49 -10.12
CA TYR A 646 -17.60 -27.77 -9.43
C TYR A 646 -16.22 -28.37 -9.16
N ILE A 647 -15.96 -28.72 -7.90
CA ILE A 647 -14.76 -29.45 -7.50
C ILE A 647 -15.14 -30.89 -7.15
N PRO A 648 -14.73 -31.87 -7.97
CA PRO A 648 -14.97 -33.28 -7.70
C PRO A 648 -13.97 -33.84 -6.68
N LEU A 649 -14.21 -35.08 -6.26
CA LEU A 649 -13.20 -35.89 -5.57
C LEU A 649 -11.99 -36.14 -6.49
N PRO A 650 -10.78 -36.28 -5.93
CA PRO A 650 -9.56 -36.44 -6.71
C PRO A 650 -9.52 -37.79 -7.45
N ASP A 651 -9.21 -37.73 -8.75
CA ASP A 651 -8.91 -38.90 -9.58
C ASP A 651 -7.56 -39.52 -9.20
N HIS A 652 -7.22 -40.68 -9.78
CA HIS A 652 -5.96 -41.36 -9.48
C HIS A 652 -4.73 -40.46 -9.69
N LYS A 653 -4.71 -39.65 -10.77
CA LYS A 653 -3.61 -38.72 -11.03
C LYS A 653 -3.56 -37.59 -10.00
N SER A 654 -4.71 -37.01 -9.65
CA SER A 654 -4.78 -35.97 -8.61
C SER A 654 -4.35 -36.50 -7.25
N ARG A 655 -4.75 -37.72 -6.85
CA ARG A 655 -4.35 -38.30 -5.57
C ARG A 655 -2.84 -38.46 -5.45
N LEU A 656 -2.18 -38.96 -6.50
CA LEU A 656 -0.73 -39.04 -6.56
C LEU A 656 -0.08 -37.65 -6.40
N GLN A 657 -0.60 -36.64 -7.08
CA GLN A 657 -0.10 -35.27 -6.95
C GLN A 657 -0.34 -34.69 -5.56
N ILE A 658 -1.47 -35.00 -4.91
CA ILE A 658 -1.78 -34.58 -3.54
C ILE A 658 -0.78 -35.21 -2.56
N PHE A 659 -0.47 -36.50 -2.68
CA PHE A 659 0.56 -37.15 -1.86
C PHE A 659 1.92 -36.46 -2.03
N LYS A 660 2.33 -36.18 -3.28
CA LYS A 660 3.58 -35.47 -3.57
C LYS A 660 3.60 -34.06 -2.98
N ALA A 661 2.52 -33.29 -3.14
CA ALA A 661 2.41 -31.93 -2.64
C ALA A 661 2.50 -31.87 -1.11
N ARG A 662 1.80 -32.77 -0.41
CA ARG A 662 1.79 -32.82 1.06
C ARG A 662 3.11 -33.33 1.65
N LEU A 663 3.75 -34.30 1.00
CA LEU A 663 5.01 -34.89 1.48
C LEU A 663 6.26 -34.14 1.01
N ARG A 664 6.13 -33.11 0.17
CA ARG A 664 7.25 -32.31 -0.36
C ARG A 664 8.19 -31.74 0.72
N LYS A 665 7.62 -31.37 1.87
CA LYS A 665 8.37 -30.80 3.02
C LYS A 665 8.70 -31.85 4.10
N SER A 666 8.41 -33.13 3.86
CA SER A 666 8.59 -34.20 4.83
C SER A 666 9.69 -35.17 4.37
N PRO A 667 10.53 -35.69 5.30
CA PRO A 667 11.55 -36.68 4.97
C PRO A 667 10.89 -38.05 4.75
N VAL A 668 10.72 -38.46 3.50
CA VAL A 668 10.10 -39.74 3.13
C VAL A 668 11.16 -40.66 2.53
N SER A 669 11.19 -41.92 2.99
CA SER A 669 12.09 -42.93 2.44
C SER A 669 11.78 -43.24 0.98
N LYS A 670 12.82 -43.54 0.20
CA LYS A 670 12.71 -43.97 -1.20
C LYS A 670 11.92 -45.28 -1.37
N ASP A 671 11.74 -46.05 -0.30
CA ASP A 671 10.99 -47.31 -0.31
C ASP A 671 9.46 -47.10 -0.38
N VAL A 672 8.99 -45.86 -0.21
CA VAL A 672 7.55 -45.54 -0.22
C VAL A 672 7.04 -45.33 -1.65
N ASP A 673 6.23 -46.26 -2.15
CA ASP A 673 5.56 -46.10 -3.44
C ASP A 673 4.25 -45.30 -3.34
N LEU A 674 4.31 -44.04 -3.76
CA LEU A 674 3.15 -43.15 -3.80
C LEU A 674 2.11 -43.56 -4.86
N ASN A 675 2.49 -44.32 -5.90
CA ASN A 675 1.52 -44.81 -6.89
C ASN A 675 0.61 -45.87 -6.28
N ALA A 676 1.18 -46.82 -5.54
CA ALA A 676 0.41 -47.81 -4.81
C ALA A 676 -0.58 -47.15 -3.84
N LEU A 677 -0.14 -46.16 -3.06
CA LEU A 677 -1.02 -45.41 -2.15
C LEU A 677 -2.17 -44.70 -2.89
N ALA A 678 -1.90 -44.10 -4.05
CA ALA A 678 -2.93 -43.48 -4.87
C ALA A 678 -3.96 -44.48 -5.43
N HIS A 679 -3.56 -45.72 -5.68
CA HIS A 679 -4.46 -46.79 -6.13
C HIS A 679 -5.44 -47.22 -5.04
N TYR A 680 -4.96 -47.46 -3.81
CA TYR A 680 -5.78 -47.92 -2.68
C TYR A 680 -6.65 -46.84 -2.04
N THR A 681 -6.41 -45.55 -2.33
CA THR A 681 -7.17 -44.42 -1.78
C THR A 681 -8.33 -43.96 -2.67
N ASN A 682 -8.98 -44.88 -3.40
CA ASN A 682 -10.12 -44.50 -4.23
C ASN A 682 -11.31 -44.02 -3.38
N GLY A 683 -11.91 -42.89 -3.77
CA GLY A 683 -13.02 -42.26 -3.03
C GLY A 683 -12.60 -41.53 -1.74
N PHE A 684 -11.31 -41.25 -1.56
CA PHE A 684 -10.79 -40.40 -0.49
C PHE A 684 -10.73 -38.94 -0.95
N SER A 685 -11.04 -38.00 -0.05
CA SER A 685 -10.85 -36.57 -0.29
C SER A 685 -9.39 -36.15 -0.09
N GLY A 686 -9.03 -34.92 -0.49
CA GLY A 686 -7.70 -34.38 -0.23
C GLY A 686 -7.39 -34.23 1.27
N ALA A 687 -8.41 -33.97 2.09
CA ALA A 687 -8.31 -33.96 3.54
C ALA A 687 -8.04 -35.37 4.10
N ASP A 688 -8.72 -36.41 3.58
CA ASP A 688 -8.48 -37.79 4.03
C ASP A 688 -7.05 -38.24 3.70
N ILE A 689 -6.55 -37.91 2.51
CA ILE A 689 -5.16 -38.18 2.10
C ILE A 689 -4.17 -37.44 3.00
N THR A 690 -4.49 -36.20 3.36
CA THR A 690 -3.67 -35.40 4.28
C THR A 690 -3.64 -36.03 5.68
N GLU A 691 -4.77 -36.55 6.17
CA GLU A 691 -4.86 -37.25 7.45
C GLU A 691 -4.00 -38.54 7.44
N ILE A 692 -3.98 -39.29 6.33
CA ILE A 692 -3.10 -40.46 6.16
C ILE A 692 -1.63 -40.04 6.29
N CYS A 693 -1.22 -38.97 5.59
CA CYS A 693 0.15 -38.47 5.65
C CYS A 693 0.52 -38.00 7.06
N GLN A 694 -0.36 -37.25 7.73
CA GLN A 694 -0.14 -36.78 9.10
C GLN A 694 -0.04 -37.93 10.11
N ARG A 695 -0.84 -38.99 9.95
CA ARG A 695 -0.74 -40.18 10.80
C ARG A 695 0.56 -40.94 10.57
N ALA A 696 0.99 -41.13 9.33
CA ALA A 696 2.28 -41.74 9.02
C ALA A 696 3.43 -40.94 9.67
N CYS A 697 3.40 -39.60 9.57
CA CYS A 697 4.37 -38.74 10.27
C CYS A 697 4.31 -38.93 11.80
N LYS A 698 3.12 -39.00 12.40
CA LYS A 698 2.96 -39.22 13.85
C LYS A 698 3.57 -40.56 14.30
N PHE A 699 3.42 -41.62 13.50
CA PHE A 699 4.06 -42.91 13.79
C PHE A 699 5.58 -42.83 13.68
N ALA A 700 6.10 -42.14 12.66
CA ALA A 700 7.54 -41.93 12.51
C ALA A 700 8.12 -41.13 13.68
N ILE A 701 7.47 -40.02 14.10
CA ILE A 701 7.88 -39.21 15.25
C ILE A 701 7.83 -40.04 16.54
N ARG A 702 6.80 -40.88 16.71
CA ARG A 702 6.70 -41.75 17.89
C ARG A 702 7.86 -42.76 17.96
N GLU A 703 8.16 -43.44 16.84
CA GLU A 703 9.30 -44.37 16.76
C GLU A 703 10.62 -43.64 17.05
N ASP A 704 10.78 -42.42 16.56
CA ASP A 704 11.98 -41.63 16.75
C ASP A 704 12.18 -41.20 18.23
N ILE A 705 11.12 -40.69 18.86
CA ILE A 705 11.16 -40.33 20.29
C ILE A 705 11.44 -41.56 21.15
N GLU A 706 10.81 -42.71 20.86
CA GLU A 706 11.04 -43.96 21.59
C GLU A 706 12.51 -44.42 21.47
N LYS A 707 13.11 -44.35 20.27
CA LYS A 707 14.54 -44.63 20.06
C LYS A 707 15.46 -43.63 20.76
N GLY A 708 15.10 -42.35 20.75
CA GLY A 708 15.85 -41.30 21.45
C GLY A 708 15.88 -41.52 22.97
N ILE A 709 14.77 -41.96 23.55
CA ILE A 709 14.69 -42.33 24.98
C ILE A 709 15.54 -43.57 25.25
N GLU A 710 15.50 -44.59 24.38
CA GLU A 710 16.29 -45.81 24.54
C GLU A 710 17.80 -45.54 24.44
N ARG A 711 18.22 -44.65 23.53
CA ARG A 711 19.61 -44.18 23.42
C ARG A 711 20.06 -43.45 24.68
N LYS A 712 19.24 -42.53 25.20
CA LYS A 712 19.55 -41.83 26.47
C LYS A 712 19.68 -42.80 27.63
N ARG A 713 18.78 -43.78 27.74
CA ARG A 713 18.85 -44.81 28.78
C ARG A 713 20.11 -45.66 28.68
N LYS A 714 20.51 -46.08 27.48
CA LYS A 714 21.76 -46.83 27.24
C LYS A 714 23.00 -45.99 27.59
N ARG A 715 22.96 -44.68 27.31
CA ARG A 715 24.01 -43.73 27.67
C ARG A 715 24.13 -43.53 29.19
N ASP A 716 22.99 -43.47 29.89
CA ASP A 716 22.97 -43.37 31.35
C ASP A 716 23.44 -44.68 32.03
N GLU A 717 23.19 -45.83 31.41
CA GLU A 717 23.60 -47.15 31.92
C GLU A 717 25.09 -47.48 31.64
N ASN A 718 25.74 -46.89 30.62
CA ASN A 718 27.15 -47.15 30.30
C ASN A 718 27.90 -45.91 29.75
N PRO A 719 28.58 -45.12 30.61
CA PRO A 719 29.21 -43.84 30.24
C PRO A 719 30.48 -43.92 29.36
N GLU A 720 31.10 -45.10 29.23
CA GLU A 720 32.37 -45.31 28.51
C GLU A 720 32.20 -45.95 27.12
N CYS A 721 30.98 -46.24 26.67
CA CYS A 721 30.76 -46.69 25.30
C CYS A 721 30.96 -45.50 24.35
N MET A 722 32.06 -45.55 23.57
CA MET A 722 32.36 -44.56 22.54
C MET A 722 31.21 -44.40 21.54
N ASP A 723 30.94 -43.14 21.17
CA ASP A 723 29.97 -42.67 20.18
C ASP A 723 30.33 -43.10 18.73
N GLU A 724 30.61 -44.38 18.47
CA GLU A 724 31.01 -44.87 17.14
C GLU A 724 29.82 -45.07 16.18
N ASP A 725 28.57 -45.05 16.68
CA ASP A 725 27.34 -45.20 15.89
C ASP A 725 26.50 -43.91 15.80
N ASP A 726 27.06 -42.74 16.13
CA ASP A 726 26.43 -41.42 15.95
C ASP A 726 26.53 -40.94 14.48
N THR A 727 26.36 -41.86 13.52
CA THR A 727 25.95 -41.46 12.18
C THR A 727 24.56 -40.82 12.29
N ASP A 728 24.46 -39.57 11.88
CA ASP A 728 23.21 -38.81 11.66
C ASP A 728 22.25 -39.62 10.75
N ASN A 729 21.57 -40.61 11.33
CA ASN A 729 20.55 -41.36 10.64
C ASN A 729 19.39 -40.39 10.44
N VAL A 730 19.26 -39.86 9.22
CA VAL A 730 18.13 -39.04 8.83
C VAL A 730 16.86 -39.83 9.15
N HIS A 731 16.07 -39.31 10.09
CA HIS A 731 14.84 -39.96 10.55
C HIS A 731 13.76 -39.80 9.47
N GLU A 732 13.68 -40.80 8.59
CA GLU A 732 12.77 -40.83 7.45
C GLU A 732 11.48 -41.62 7.75
N ILE A 733 10.37 -41.20 7.13
CA ILE A 733 9.09 -41.90 7.17
C ILE A 733 9.16 -43.13 6.26
N LYS A 734 8.85 -44.31 6.80
CA LYS A 734 8.95 -45.61 6.12
C LYS A 734 7.59 -46.09 5.60
N ALA A 735 7.61 -47.07 4.70
CA ALA A 735 6.40 -47.70 4.16
C ALA A 735 5.52 -48.32 5.26
N ALA A 736 6.12 -48.94 6.29
CA ALA A 736 5.41 -49.50 7.44
C ALA A 736 4.52 -48.48 8.16
N HIS A 737 4.96 -47.22 8.26
CA HIS A 737 4.16 -46.14 8.88
C HIS A 737 2.91 -45.82 8.05
N PHE A 738 3.00 -45.90 6.72
CA PHE A 738 1.86 -45.71 5.84
C PHE A 738 0.89 -46.90 5.87
N GLU A 739 1.40 -48.13 5.97
CA GLU A 739 0.58 -49.33 6.14
C GLU A 739 -0.24 -49.26 7.44
N ASP A 740 0.38 -48.86 8.55
CA ASP A 740 -0.31 -48.68 9.82
C ASP A 740 -1.29 -47.50 9.80
N ALA A 741 -0.95 -46.40 9.11
CA ALA A 741 -1.88 -45.29 8.90
C ALA A 741 -3.11 -45.71 8.09
N MET A 742 -2.93 -46.57 7.08
CA MET A 742 -3.99 -47.02 6.18
C MET A 742 -5.03 -47.91 6.91
N LYS A 743 -4.62 -48.69 7.92
CA LYS A 743 -5.53 -49.52 8.73
C LYS A 743 -6.64 -48.72 9.41
N TYR A 744 -6.34 -47.47 9.79
CA TYR A 744 -7.29 -46.59 10.49
C TYR A 744 -7.88 -45.51 9.58
N ALA A 745 -7.54 -45.51 8.30
CA ALA A 745 -8.00 -44.51 7.35
C ALA A 745 -9.52 -44.65 7.11
N ARG A 746 -10.24 -43.54 7.16
CA ARG A 746 -11.70 -43.49 6.92
C ARG A 746 -11.99 -42.58 5.74
N ARG A 747 -12.98 -42.95 4.94
CA ARG A 747 -13.51 -42.12 3.86
C ARG A 747 -14.49 -41.11 4.46
N SER A 748 -14.28 -39.82 4.19
CA SER A 748 -15.19 -38.77 4.66
C SER A 748 -16.45 -38.62 3.79
N VAL A 749 -16.40 -39.04 2.53
CA VAL A 749 -17.51 -38.89 1.57
C VAL A 749 -18.07 -40.27 1.21
N SER A 750 -19.38 -40.45 1.41
CA SER A 750 -20.07 -41.69 1.05
C SER A 750 -20.40 -41.75 -0.44
N ASP A 751 -20.58 -42.96 -0.98
CA ASP A 751 -20.92 -43.13 -2.41
C ASP A 751 -22.28 -42.51 -2.76
N ALA A 752 -23.22 -42.46 -1.80
CA ALA A 752 -24.50 -41.79 -1.97
C ALA A 752 -24.35 -40.27 -2.14
N ASP A 753 -23.44 -39.65 -1.38
CA ASP A 753 -23.16 -38.22 -1.48
C ASP A 753 -22.52 -37.88 -2.83
N ILE A 754 -21.64 -38.75 -3.34
CA ILE A 754 -20.99 -38.57 -4.65
C ILE A 754 -22.05 -38.50 -5.76
N VAL A 755 -23.01 -39.42 -5.76
CA VAL A 755 -24.10 -39.43 -6.74
C VAL A 755 -24.95 -38.17 -6.61
N LYS A 756 -25.22 -37.70 -5.38
CA LYS A 756 -25.94 -36.45 -5.13
C LYS A 756 -25.22 -35.24 -5.74
N TYR A 757 -23.91 -35.12 -5.54
CA TYR A 757 -23.12 -34.02 -6.11
C TYR A 757 -23.03 -34.08 -7.64
N GLN A 758 -22.89 -35.27 -8.22
CA GLN A 758 -22.85 -35.44 -9.68
C GLN A 758 -24.18 -35.12 -10.34
N GLY A 759 -25.29 -35.61 -9.78
CA GLY A 759 -26.64 -35.29 -10.26
C GLY A 759 -26.92 -33.78 -10.16
N PHE A 760 -26.49 -33.15 -9.07
CA PHE A 760 -26.66 -31.71 -8.90
C PHE A 760 -25.80 -30.89 -9.87
N ALA A 761 -24.54 -31.29 -10.11
CA ALA A 761 -23.67 -30.66 -11.11
C ALA A 761 -24.28 -30.74 -12.52
N GLN A 762 -24.88 -31.88 -12.89
CA GLN A 762 -25.59 -32.03 -14.16
C GLN A 762 -26.80 -31.10 -14.25
N THR A 763 -27.65 -31.03 -13.23
CA THR A 763 -28.84 -30.15 -13.22
C THR A 763 -28.46 -28.67 -13.29
N LEU A 764 -27.40 -28.26 -12.58
CA LEU A 764 -26.89 -26.89 -12.65
C LEU A 764 -26.27 -26.55 -14.02
N GLN A 765 -25.59 -27.50 -14.65
CA GLN A 765 -25.05 -27.31 -16.00
C GLN A 765 -26.17 -27.29 -17.06
N GLN A 766 -27.20 -28.13 -16.92
CA GLN A 766 -28.34 -28.20 -17.83
C GLN A 766 -29.24 -26.96 -17.74
N SER A 767 -29.47 -26.40 -16.54
CA SER A 767 -30.24 -25.16 -16.36
C SER A 767 -29.58 -23.93 -17.01
N ARG A 768 -28.31 -24.03 -17.45
CA ARG A 768 -27.57 -23.00 -18.16
C ARG A 768 -27.55 -23.14 -19.68
N GLY A 769 -28.27 -24.12 -20.25
CA GLY A 769 -28.46 -24.21 -21.71
C GLY A 769 -27.20 -24.52 -22.53
N PHE A 770 -26.12 -24.99 -21.91
CA PHE A 770 -24.96 -25.52 -22.63
C PHE A 770 -25.18 -27.00 -22.95
N GLY A 771 -25.98 -27.26 -23.99
CA GLY A 771 -26.34 -28.62 -24.39
C GLY A 771 -26.95 -28.78 -25.77
N THR A 772 -26.97 -27.74 -26.60
CA THR A 772 -27.19 -27.88 -28.04
C THR A 772 -26.01 -27.20 -28.75
N GLU A 773 -25.29 -27.95 -29.59
CA GLU A 773 -24.26 -27.40 -30.46
C GLU A 773 -24.88 -26.35 -31.39
N PHE A 774 -24.94 -25.09 -30.96
CA PHE A 774 -25.23 -23.98 -31.85
C PHE A 774 -23.98 -23.76 -32.70
N ARG A 775 -24.01 -24.28 -33.93
CA ARG A 775 -23.03 -23.96 -34.98
C ARG A 775 -23.63 -22.87 -35.86
N PHE A 776 -22.88 -21.80 -36.09
CA PHE A 776 -23.23 -20.85 -37.14
C PHE A 776 -23.24 -21.58 -38.49
N ASN A 777 -24.32 -21.43 -39.24
CA ASN A 777 -24.42 -22.01 -40.57
C ASN A 777 -23.39 -21.31 -41.47
N ASN A 778 -22.33 -22.02 -41.87
CA ASN A 778 -21.33 -21.48 -42.79
C ASN A 778 -21.97 -21.32 -44.18
N GLN A 779 -22.28 -20.08 -44.57
CA GLN A 779 -22.41 -19.68 -45.97
C GLN A 779 -21.05 -19.08 -46.39
N THR A 780 -20.37 -19.47 -47.47
CA THR A 780 -20.87 -19.63 -48.84
C THR A 780 -19.81 -20.30 -49.74
N SER A 781 -20.23 -21.14 -50.71
CA SER A 781 -19.73 -21.12 -52.10
C SER A 781 -20.77 -21.74 -53.06
N SER A 782 -21.42 -20.88 -53.86
CA SER A 782 -22.00 -21.11 -55.21
C SER A 782 -22.34 -22.54 -55.68
N ASN A 783 -23.64 -22.89 -55.77
CA ASN A 783 -24.42 -22.90 -57.02
C ASN A 783 -25.75 -23.67 -56.85
N ASP A 784 -26.76 -23.11 -57.51
CA ASP A 784 -27.99 -23.72 -58.02
C ASP A 784 -29.25 -23.93 -57.15
N THR A 785 -30.29 -23.30 -57.69
CA THR A 785 -31.73 -23.60 -57.67
C THR A 785 -32.55 -23.30 -56.42
N ALA A 786 -33.33 -22.23 -56.58
CA ALA A 786 -34.45 -21.79 -55.78
C ALA A 786 -35.47 -22.89 -55.49
N VAL A 787 -36.05 -22.86 -54.28
CA VAL A 787 -37.50 -22.70 -54.00
C VAL A 787 -37.61 -22.29 -52.52
N ALA A 788 -38.23 -21.14 -52.25
CA ALA A 788 -38.78 -20.79 -50.93
C ALA A 788 -40.26 -21.21 -50.88
N PRO A 789 -40.85 -21.46 -49.70
CA PRO A 789 -41.55 -20.32 -49.09
C PRO A 789 -41.46 -20.21 -47.56
N ASP A 790 -41.88 -19.02 -47.14
CA ASP A 790 -41.92 -18.36 -45.84
C ASP A 790 -42.44 -19.18 -44.64
N ALA A 791 -41.84 -18.89 -43.48
CA ALA A 791 -42.41 -19.16 -42.17
C ALA A 791 -42.69 -17.83 -41.46
N PHE A 792 -43.91 -17.30 -41.63
CA PHE A 792 -44.64 -16.51 -40.62
C PHE A 792 -46.06 -16.22 -41.13
N ALA A 793 -47.00 -17.09 -40.76
CA ALA A 793 -48.44 -16.76 -40.76
C ALA A 793 -49.09 -17.45 -39.56
N GLN A 794 -49.52 -16.65 -38.59
CA GLN A 794 -50.54 -17.02 -37.62
C GLN A 794 -51.90 -17.06 -38.32
N THR A 795 -52.75 -18.04 -38.00
CA THR A 795 -54.09 -17.90 -37.38
C THR A 795 -54.94 -19.15 -37.58
N ASP A 796 -55.52 -19.61 -36.46
CA ASP A 796 -56.89 -20.08 -36.25
C ASP A 796 -57.53 -21.24 -37.03
N ALA A 797 -58.26 -22.00 -36.21
CA ALA A 797 -59.56 -22.64 -36.44
C ALA A 797 -59.59 -24.09 -36.99
N ASN A 798 -59.97 -24.96 -36.04
CA ASN A 798 -61.10 -25.90 -36.08
C ASN A 798 -61.12 -27.08 -37.07
N ASP A 799 -61.24 -28.23 -36.40
CA ASP A 799 -62.30 -29.23 -36.57
C ASP A 799 -62.30 -30.20 -37.77
N ASP A 800 -62.51 -31.45 -37.34
CA ASP A 800 -63.26 -32.53 -37.96
C ASP A 800 -62.50 -33.63 -38.74
N GLU A 801 -62.25 -34.69 -37.98
CA GLU A 801 -62.91 -36.00 -38.11
C GLU A 801 -62.68 -36.86 -39.38
N LEU A 802 -62.13 -38.05 -39.08
CA LEU A 802 -62.72 -39.39 -39.29
C LEU A 802 -62.06 -40.35 -40.32
N TYR A 803 -61.82 -41.57 -39.82
CA TYR A 803 -61.45 -42.86 -40.46
C TYR A 803 -60.00 -42.93 -41.01
N ASP A 804 -59.12 -43.86 -40.62
CA ASP A 804 -59.22 -45.22 -40.06
C ASP A 804 -58.29 -45.47 -38.85
#